data_AF-A0A8V1ANB9-F1
#
_entry.id   AF-A0A8V1ANB9-F1
#
_cell.length_a   1.000
_cell.length_b   1.000
_cell.length_c   1.000
_cell.angle_alpha   90.00
_cell.angle_beta   90.00
_cell.angle_gamma   90.00
#
_symmetry.space_group_name_H-M   'P 1'
#
loop_
_entity.id
_entity.type
_entity.pdbx_description
1 polymer ?
#
loop_
_entity_poly.entity_id
_entity_poly.type
_entity_poly.pdbx_seq_one_letter_code
_entity_poly.pdbx_strand_id
1 'polypeptide(L)'
;CQRAHPALPEPPIHQPWLLPLSVPRYGVLLPPAGMVLSLWGPSVPMGCPCSPSCMTPFCSTQVGLLQGAHLITCRNATRPFWSAREPQCMAACGGAIRNATVGRVVSPGFPGNYSNNLTCHWLLEAPVGHRLHLHFEKVSLAEDDDRLIIRNGNNVEAPPVYDSYEVEYLPIEGLLSTGRHFFVELTTDSSGAAAGMALRYEAFEQGHCYEPFVKYGNFTTSDPRYPVGTTVEFSCHPGYTLEQGSTIIECVDPSDPQWNETEPACRAVCSGELMDTAGVVLSPNWPEAYGKGQDCIWGLHVEEDKRVMLDIRVLRLGAGDVLTFYDGDDLTARILGQYTGARGRFKLFASSADVTIQFQSDPGAGVFAYRQGFVIHFSEVPRNDTCPELPDIANGWKTASQPELLHGTVVTFHCYPGFELAGADLLMCHWDLTWSGDLPSCERVTTCRDPGDAEHSRRVVSSPKFPVGSTVRFVCDKGYVLAGAGLLTCHDRASGGPKWSDPPAYEPCHNPGVPAGGRQSPERRLYPAGSTLRFSCTAGRALLGEGNLRCLPGHPSRWSGSPPICKAASYDEFYSNRNLDAVPSETALEGTNVAIAIFLPVLVLALLIGGVYLYFSKLQGKPALQLPLSGSHPYDHITVESAFDNPTYETGETREYEVSI
;
A
#
# COMPACT_ATOMS: atom_id res chain seq x y z
N CYS A 1 -22.46 0.66 -62.02
CA CYS A 1 -22.42 -0.31 -63.13
C CYS A 1 -22.21 0.44 -64.49
N GLN A 2 -21.61 -0.14 -65.54
CA GLN A 2 -21.23 0.44 -66.87
C GLN A 2 -21.81 -0.37 -68.06
N ARG A 3 -21.18 -0.60 -69.23
CA ARG A 3 -21.79 -1.38 -70.37
C ARG A 3 -20.83 -2.46 -70.93
N ALA A 4 -21.31 -3.69 -71.25
CA ALA A 4 -20.43 -4.79 -71.69
C ALA A 4 -20.98 -5.77 -72.76
N HIS A 5 -20.02 -6.47 -73.37
CA HIS A 5 -20.12 -7.55 -74.36
C HIS A 5 -19.50 -8.87 -73.81
N PRO A 6 -19.76 -10.06 -74.40
CA PRO A 6 -19.56 -11.35 -73.74
C PRO A 6 -18.16 -11.99 -73.87
N ALA A 7 -17.90 -13.00 -73.03
CA ALA A 7 -16.65 -13.76 -72.89
C ALA A 7 -16.87 -15.30 -73.02
N LEU A 8 -15.80 -16.10 -73.04
CA LEU A 8 -15.74 -17.59 -73.03
C LEU A 8 -14.36 -18.07 -72.44
N PRO A 9 -14.13 -19.36 -72.03
CA PRO A 9 -13.83 -19.65 -70.62
C PRO A 9 -12.71 -20.70 -70.28
N GLU A 10 -12.49 -20.92 -68.97
CA GLU A 10 -12.13 -22.21 -68.27
C GLU A 10 -10.71 -22.84 -68.41
N PRO A 11 -10.25 -23.81 -67.57
CA PRO A 11 -10.77 -24.41 -66.30
C PRO A 11 -9.69 -24.53 -65.13
N PRO A 12 -9.53 -25.59 -64.26
CA PRO A 12 -9.41 -25.41 -62.77
C PRO A 12 -8.22 -26.17 -62.07
N ILE A 13 -8.19 -26.29 -60.70
CA ILE A 13 -8.01 -27.55 -59.87
C ILE A 13 -7.38 -27.42 -58.43
N HIS A 14 -8.07 -28.04 -57.44
CA HIS A 14 -7.72 -28.67 -56.11
C HIS A 14 -6.92 -28.04 -54.91
N GLN A 15 -7.21 -28.62 -53.72
CA GLN A 15 -6.73 -28.39 -52.32
C GLN A 15 -5.67 -29.50 -51.92
N PRO A 16 -5.52 -30.09 -50.69
CA PRO A 16 -5.87 -29.76 -49.25
C PRO A 16 -4.81 -30.18 -48.14
N TRP A 17 -5.19 -30.08 -46.84
CA TRP A 17 -4.65 -30.68 -45.56
C TRP A 17 -3.34 -30.12 -44.91
N LEU A 18 -3.11 -29.91 -43.58
CA LEU A 18 -3.62 -30.30 -42.22
C LEU A 18 -2.94 -31.51 -41.50
N LEU A 19 -2.41 -31.30 -40.25
CA LEU A 19 -2.58 -32.06 -38.96
C LEU A 19 -1.43 -31.79 -37.90
N PRO A 20 -1.55 -32.18 -36.58
CA PRO A 20 -1.05 -31.34 -35.45
C PRO A 20 -0.39 -32.03 -34.20
N LEU A 21 -0.07 -31.21 -33.17
CA LEU A 21 -0.16 -31.39 -31.68
C LEU A 21 0.46 -32.59 -30.89
N SER A 22 1.10 -32.27 -29.74
CA SER A 22 0.95 -32.98 -28.42
C SER A 22 1.66 -32.28 -27.22
N VAL A 23 1.33 -32.64 -25.96
CA VAL A 23 1.82 -32.11 -24.64
C VAL A 23 1.84 -33.26 -23.60
N PRO A 24 2.61 -33.27 -22.47
CA PRO A 24 1.97 -33.22 -21.11
C PRO A 24 2.80 -32.81 -19.82
N ARG A 25 2.11 -32.12 -18.87
CA ARG A 25 2.02 -32.25 -17.36
C ARG A 25 3.19 -32.20 -16.32
N TYR A 26 2.77 -32.06 -15.04
CA TYR A 26 3.38 -31.52 -13.79
C TYR A 26 3.94 -32.51 -12.73
N GLY A 27 4.64 -31.98 -11.69
CA GLY A 27 4.82 -32.59 -10.34
C GLY A 27 5.32 -31.59 -9.26
N VAL A 28 5.01 -31.80 -7.96
CA VAL A 28 5.34 -30.92 -6.79
C VAL A 28 5.72 -31.76 -5.54
N LEU A 29 6.57 -31.24 -4.62
CA LEU A 29 7.06 -31.88 -3.38
C LEU A 29 7.16 -30.90 -2.18
N LEU A 30 7.16 -31.42 -0.93
CA LEU A 30 7.34 -30.68 0.34
C LEU A 30 8.33 -31.41 1.30
N PRO A 31 8.97 -30.72 2.29
CA PRO A 31 10.10 -31.22 3.09
C PRO A 31 9.77 -31.62 4.57
N PRO A 32 10.73 -32.20 5.34
CA PRO A 32 10.52 -32.73 6.70
C PRO A 32 10.88 -31.76 7.86
N ALA A 33 10.66 -32.19 9.11
CA ALA A 33 10.61 -31.35 10.32
C ALA A 33 11.82 -31.48 11.28
N GLY A 34 12.04 -30.44 12.10
CA GLY A 34 12.82 -30.51 13.34
C GLY A 34 13.38 -29.18 13.85
N MET A 35 12.77 -28.56 14.86
CA MET A 35 13.36 -27.51 15.71
C MET A 35 12.64 -27.42 17.06
N VAL A 36 13.38 -27.01 18.11
CA VAL A 36 12.92 -26.89 19.50
C VAL A 36 12.81 -25.40 19.85
N LEU A 37 11.75 -25.01 20.56
CA LEU A 37 11.52 -23.62 21.00
C LEU A 37 10.99 -23.58 22.43
N SER A 38 11.58 -22.70 23.24
CA SER A 38 11.17 -22.36 24.60
C SER A 38 9.91 -21.48 24.60
N LEU A 39 9.08 -21.59 25.64
CA LEU A 39 7.81 -20.87 25.74
C LEU A 39 7.68 -20.12 27.07
N TRP A 40 7.55 -18.80 26.98
CA TRP A 40 6.74 -17.98 27.89
C TRP A 40 5.55 -17.43 27.08
N GLY A 41 4.32 -17.64 27.55
CA GLY A 41 3.10 -17.16 26.88
C GLY A 41 1.99 -18.22 26.77
N PRO A 42 0.70 -17.84 26.89
CA PRO A 42 -0.39 -18.79 27.10
C PRO A 42 -0.91 -19.42 25.80
N SER A 43 -0.17 -20.36 25.22
CA SER A 43 -0.68 -21.27 24.17
C SER A 43 0.14 -22.57 24.06
N VAL A 44 0.08 -23.40 25.10
CA VAL A 44 0.71 -24.74 25.07
C VAL A 44 -0.17 -25.70 24.22
N PRO A 45 0.36 -26.36 23.18
CA PRO A 45 -0.39 -27.36 22.42
C PRO A 45 -0.66 -28.62 23.25
N MET A 46 -1.79 -29.28 22.98
CA MET A 46 -2.20 -30.51 23.68
C MET A 46 -1.15 -31.63 23.47
N GLY A 47 -0.45 -32.06 24.53
CA GLY A 47 0.48 -33.19 24.39
C GLY A 47 1.35 -33.60 25.59
N CYS A 48 1.61 -32.73 26.57
CA CYS A 48 2.54 -33.04 27.66
C CYS A 48 1.85 -33.35 29.00
N PRO A 49 2.27 -34.39 29.75
CA PRO A 49 1.97 -34.50 31.18
C PRO A 49 2.76 -33.45 31.98
N CYS A 50 2.14 -32.84 32.98
CA CYS A 50 2.84 -31.96 33.92
C CYS A 50 3.74 -32.79 34.86
N SER A 51 4.96 -33.04 34.40
CA SER A 51 6.11 -33.48 35.20
C SER A 51 6.42 -32.44 36.30
N PRO A 52 7.20 -32.77 37.36
CA PRO A 52 7.64 -31.78 38.37
C PRO A 52 8.30 -30.52 37.81
N SER A 53 8.78 -30.58 36.56
CA SER A 53 9.25 -29.46 35.73
C SER A 53 8.25 -28.29 35.55
N CYS A 54 6.96 -28.47 35.87
CA CYS A 54 5.95 -27.40 35.79
C CYS A 54 5.73 -26.63 37.12
N MET A 55 6.44 -26.96 38.19
CA MET A 55 6.35 -26.18 39.44
C MET A 55 7.15 -24.89 39.32
N THR A 56 6.65 -23.79 39.91
CA THR A 56 7.41 -22.54 40.00
C THR A 56 8.69 -22.76 40.83
N PRO A 57 9.83 -22.10 40.51
CA PRO A 57 11.08 -22.27 41.28
C PRO A 57 10.90 -22.01 42.77
N PHE A 58 10.02 -21.06 43.14
CA PHE A 58 9.63 -20.81 44.51
C PHE A 58 9.12 -22.06 45.25
N CYS A 59 8.30 -22.88 44.59
CA CYS A 59 7.68 -24.07 45.22
C CYS A 59 8.61 -25.27 45.39
N SER A 60 9.84 -25.22 44.85
CA SER A 60 10.87 -26.23 45.13
C SER A 60 11.79 -25.84 46.29
N THR A 61 11.64 -24.63 46.85
CA THR A 61 12.40 -24.14 48.00
C THR A 61 11.76 -24.54 49.34
N GLN A 62 12.53 -24.46 50.43
CA GLN A 62 12.04 -24.75 51.79
C GLN A 62 11.00 -23.75 52.32
N VAL A 63 10.70 -22.67 51.57
CA VAL A 63 9.74 -21.61 51.95
C VAL A 63 8.46 -21.63 51.10
N GLY A 64 8.37 -22.53 50.12
CA GLY A 64 7.17 -22.76 49.31
C GLY A 64 6.43 -24.03 49.76
N LEU A 65 5.11 -23.94 49.94
CA LEU A 65 4.26 -25.02 50.43
C LEU A 65 3.22 -25.39 49.37
N LEU A 66 3.39 -26.56 48.74
CA LEU A 66 2.48 -27.04 47.70
C LEU A 66 1.15 -27.54 48.30
N GLN A 67 0.05 -26.91 47.91
CA GLN A 67 -1.32 -27.30 48.24
C GLN A 67 -2.01 -27.91 47.02
N GLY A 68 -2.03 -29.23 46.92
CA GLY A 68 -2.74 -29.95 45.85
C GLY A 68 -2.10 -31.30 45.52
N ALA A 69 -2.43 -31.83 44.36
CA ALA A 69 -1.80 -33.06 43.87
C ALA A 69 -0.41 -32.74 43.27
N HIS A 70 0.63 -33.41 43.76
CA HIS A 70 2.00 -33.29 43.25
C HIS A 70 2.18 -33.74 41.78
N LEU A 71 1.19 -34.43 41.22
CA LEU A 71 1.16 -34.88 39.83
C LEU A 71 -0.27 -34.79 39.30
N ILE A 72 -0.48 -34.03 38.22
CA ILE A 72 -1.75 -33.98 37.49
C ILE A 72 -1.59 -34.59 36.11
N THR A 73 -2.57 -35.38 35.71
CA THR A 73 -2.59 -36.11 34.42
C THR A 73 -3.76 -35.65 33.59
N CYS A 74 -3.54 -35.42 32.30
CA CYS A 74 -4.62 -35.17 31.35
C CYS A 74 -5.39 -36.48 31.12
N ARG A 75 -6.70 -36.46 31.37
CA ARG A 75 -7.60 -37.59 31.20
C ARG A 75 -8.56 -37.33 30.04
N ASN A 76 -8.95 -38.42 29.38
CA ASN A 76 -9.86 -38.48 28.23
C ASN A 76 -9.32 -37.81 26.94
N ALA A 77 -9.03 -38.62 25.92
CA ALA A 77 -8.52 -38.16 24.63
C ALA A 77 -9.54 -37.37 23.78
N THR A 78 -10.85 -37.51 24.01
CA THR A 78 -11.88 -36.82 23.20
C THR A 78 -12.34 -35.49 23.81
N ARG A 79 -12.16 -35.32 25.12
CA ARG A 79 -12.40 -34.07 25.87
C ARG A 79 -11.39 -34.00 27.01
N PRO A 80 -10.19 -33.44 26.78
CA PRO A 80 -9.13 -33.44 27.79
C PRO A 80 -9.53 -32.64 29.03
N PHE A 81 -9.37 -33.26 30.21
CA PHE A 81 -9.54 -32.61 31.50
C PHE A 81 -8.49 -33.10 32.51
N TRP A 82 -8.11 -32.24 33.46
CA TRP A 82 -7.10 -32.59 34.46
C TRP A 82 -7.63 -33.53 35.54
N SER A 83 -6.79 -34.46 36.00
CA SER A 83 -7.15 -35.45 37.03
C SER A 83 -7.45 -34.87 38.41
N ALA A 84 -7.02 -33.63 38.66
CA ALA A 84 -7.29 -32.84 39.86
C ALA A 84 -7.29 -31.35 39.48
N ARG A 85 -7.61 -30.47 40.44
CA ARG A 85 -7.34 -29.03 40.29
C ARG A 85 -5.83 -28.79 40.27
N GLU A 86 -5.43 -27.70 39.63
CA GLU A 86 -4.04 -27.21 39.61
C GLU A 86 -3.54 -26.99 41.05
N PRO A 87 -2.35 -27.49 41.43
CA PRO A 87 -1.82 -27.31 42.77
C PRO A 87 -1.36 -25.86 42.97
N GLN A 88 -1.73 -25.26 44.10
CA GLN A 88 -1.35 -23.89 44.45
C GLN A 88 -0.07 -23.91 45.30
N CYS A 89 0.81 -22.92 45.10
CA CYS A 89 1.96 -22.73 45.98
C CYS A 89 1.65 -21.63 47.01
N MET A 90 1.62 -21.97 48.29
CA MET A 90 1.51 -21.00 49.37
C MET A 90 2.91 -20.60 49.88
N ALA A 91 3.09 -19.33 50.19
CA ALA A 91 4.32 -18.84 50.80
C ALA A 91 4.31 -19.05 52.32
N ALA A 92 5.39 -19.63 52.85
CA ALA A 92 5.57 -19.81 54.28
C ALA A 92 6.03 -18.51 54.96
N CYS A 93 5.56 -18.29 56.19
CA CYS A 93 6.04 -17.22 57.07
C CYS A 93 7.41 -17.59 57.63
N GLY A 94 8.47 -17.22 56.90
CA GLY A 94 9.86 -17.49 57.25
C GLY A 94 10.43 -18.81 56.76
N GLY A 95 11.72 -19.03 57.04
CA GLY A 95 12.50 -20.22 56.71
C GLY A 95 13.94 -19.90 56.32
N ALA A 96 14.70 -20.90 55.84
CA ALA A 96 16.08 -20.72 55.39
C ALA A 96 16.26 -21.26 53.97
N ILE A 97 16.81 -20.43 53.08
CA ILE A 97 17.18 -20.80 51.72
C ILE A 97 18.71 -20.92 51.67
N ARG A 98 19.21 -22.16 51.69
CA ARG A 98 20.65 -22.46 51.64
C ARG A 98 21.08 -22.79 50.21
N ASN A 99 22.31 -22.43 49.86
CA ASN A 99 22.84 -22.46 48.49
C ASN A 99 21.89 -21.74 47.51
N ALA A 100 21.39 -20.57 47.93
CA ALA A 100 20.54 -19.71 47.13
C ALA A 100 21.29 -19.24 45.87
N THR A 101 20.81 -19.62 44.68
CA THR A 101 21.40 -19.20 43.39
C THR A 101 20.55 -18.16 42.69
N VAL A 102 19.25 -18.43 42.49
CA VAL A 102 18.25 -17.45 42.05
C VAL A 102 16.88 -17.85 42.58
N GLY A 103 16.03 -16.88 42.88
CA GLY A 103 14.67 -17.16 43.31
C GLY A 103 13.92 -15.93 43.81
N ARG A 104 12.85 -16.17 44.57
CA ARG A 104 12.05 -15.11 45.20
C ARG A 104 11.74 -15.44 46.65
N VAL A 105 11.59 -14.41 47.46
CA VAL A 105 10.92 -14.44 48.77
C VAL A 105 9.66 -13.60 48.65
N VAL A 106 8.50 -14.15 49.03
CA VAL A 106 7.23 -13.42 49.01
C VAL A 106 6.51 -13.57 50.36
N SER A 107 5.74 -12.56 50.75
CA SER A 107 4.92 -12.62 51.95
C SER A 107 3.81 -13.69 51.85
N PRO A 108 3.37 -14.28 52.98
CA PRO A 108 2.20 -15.17 52.99
C PRO A 108 0.98 -14.48 52.35
N GLY A 109 0.28 -15.17 51.44
CA GLY A 109 -0.90 -14.64 50.75
C GLY A 109 -0.65 -13.90 49.42
N PHE A 110 0.60 -13.53 49.10
CA PHE A 110 0.96 -12.84 47.85
C PHE A 110 0.49 -13.63 46.60
N PRO A 111 -0.07 -12.99 45.55
CA PRO A 111 -0.22 -11.54 45.33
C PRO A 111 -1.49 -10.92 45.94
N GLY A 112 -2.27 -11.70 46.70
CA GLY A 112 -3.33 -11.16 47.56
C GLY A 112 -2.76 -10.60 48.85
N ASN A 113 -3.64 -10.18 49.76
CA ASN A 113 -3.20 -9.52 50.99
C ASN A 113 -2.63 -10.53 52.00
N TYR A 114 -1.63 -10.11 52.78
CA TYR A 114 -1.11 -10.92 53.89
C TYR A 114 -2.08 -10.93 55.08
N SER A 115 -1.74 -11.72 56.11
CA SER A 115 -2.52 -11.81 57.36
C SER A 115 -1.91 -10.93 58.44
N ASN A 116 -2.75 -10.46 59.35
CA ASN A 116 -2.37 -9.66 60.50
C ASN A 116 -1.64 -10.52 61.57
N ASN A 117 -0.84 -9.89 62.43
CA ASN A 117 -0.04 -10.47 63.52
C ASN A 117 1.01 -11.51 63.04
N LEU A 118 1.66 -11.25 61.90
CA LEU A 118 2.76 -12.07 61.41
C LEU A 118 4.11 -11.57 61.92
N THR A 119 5.04 -12.50 62.10
CA THR A 119 6.45 -12.23 62.39
C THR A 119 7.25 -13.27 61.64
N CYS A 120 7.67 -12.92 60.44
CA CYS A 120 8.28 -13.83 59.48
C CYS A 120 9.77 -13.50 59.29
N HIS A 121 10.64 -14.51 59.39
CA HIS A 121 12.08 -14.37 59.24
C HIS A 121 12.61 -15.29 58.14
N TRP A 122 13.25 -14.73 57.12
CA TRP A 122 13.89 -15.51 56.05
C TRP A 122 15.40 -15.30 56.06
N LEU A 123 16.16 -16.40 56.14
CA LEU A 123 17.61 -16.40 55.95
C LEU A 123 17.94 -16.82 54.52
N LEU A 124 18.62 -15.97 53.77
CA LEU A 124 19.24 -16.31 52.49
C LEU A 124 20.72 -16.62 52.72
N GLU A 125 21.19 -17.76 52.23
CA GLU A 125 22.60 -18.16 52.25
C GLU A 125 23.02 -18.60 50.84
N ALA A 126 23.80 -17.77 50.16
CA ALA A 126 24.41 -18.08 48.87
C ALA A 126 25.54 -19.15 48.99
N PRO A 127 25.96 -19.75 47.87
CA PRO A 127 27.17 -20.59 47.81
C PRO A 127 28.42 -19.88 48.35
N VAL A 128 29.44 -20.67 48.70
CA VAL A 128 30.75 -20.13 49.10
C VAL A 128 31.38 -19.38 47.92
N GLY A 129 32.00 -18.23 48.19
CA GLY A 129 32.59 -17.36 47.15
C GLY A 129 31.59 -16.51 46.39
N HIS A 130 30.30 -16.51 46.78
CA HIS A 130 29.27 -15.69 46.14
C HIS A 130 28.72 -14.63 47.09
N ARG A 131 28.28 -13.49 46.53
CA ARG A 131 27.46 -12.47 47.17
C ARG A 131 26.00 -12.64 46.73
N LEU A 132 25.09 -11.92 47.37
CA LEU A 132 23.67 -11.84 47.01
C LEU A 132 23.34 -10.43 46.52
N HIS A 133 22.54 -10.35 45.46
CA HIS A 133 21.78 -9.17 45.07
C HIS A 133 20.30 -9.41 45.38
N LEU A 134 19.61 -8.40 45.89
CA LEU A 134 18.19 -8.41 46.22
C LEU A 134 17.49 -7.29 45.46
N HIS A 135 16.55 -7.63 44.58
CA HIS A 135 15.75 -6.66 43.83
C HIS A 135 14.29 -6.63 44.32
N PHE A 136 13.74 -5.42 44.48
CA PHE A 136 12.38 -5.18 44.96
C PHE A 136 11.36 -5.21 43.80
N GLU A 137 10.63 -6.32 43.65
CA GLU A 137 9.64 -6.43 42.57
C GLU A 137 8.31 -5.76 42.91
N LYS A 138 7.93 -5.86 44.20
CA LYS A 138 6.80 -5.17 44.82
C LYS A 138 6.98 -5.15 46.34
N VAL A 139 6.76 -3.99 46.96
CA VAL A 139 6.51 -3.87 48.41
C VAL A 139 5.28 -2.98 48.58
N SER A 140 4.33 -3.45 49.37
CA SER A 140 3.09 -2.75 49.69
C SER A 140 2.65 -3.24 51.07
N LEU A 141 2.94 -2.43 52.08
CA LEU A 141 2.57 -2.65 53.48
C LEU A 141 1.37 -1.77 53.84
N ALA A 142 0.73 -2.00 54.99
CA ALA A 142 -0.27 -1.09 55.52
C ALA A 142 0.42 0.20 56.02
N GLU A 143 -0.31 1.32 56.02
CA GLU A 143 0.23 2.62 56.47
C GLU A 143 0.44 2.68 58.00
N ASP A 144 -0.17 1.75 58.74
CA ASP A 144 -0.09 1.62 60.20
C ASP A 144 0.83 0.44 60.60
N ASP A 145 1.97 0.75 61.22
CA ASP A 145 2.89 -0.13 61.96
C ASP A 145 3.41 -1.46 61.32
N ASP A 146 3.15 -1.72 60.04
CA ASP A 146 3.73 -2.84 59.30
C ASP A 146 5.17 -2.54 58.81
N ARG A 147 6.13 -3.43 59.09
CA ARG A 147 7.56 -3.17 58.85
C ARG A 147 8.29 -4.30 58.13
N LEU A 148 9.10 -3.92 57.13
CA LEU A 148 10.05 -4.78 56.42
C LEU A 148 11.47 -4.29 56.71
N ILE A 149 12.30 -5.17 57.28
CA ILE A 149 13.72 -4.91 57.54
C ILE A 149 14.57 -5.95 56.82
N ILE A 150 15.60 -5.52 56.09
CA ILE A 150 16.59 -6.39 55.45
C ILE A 150 17.95 -6.08 56.05
N ARG A 151 18.63 -7.11 56.58
CA ARG A 151 19.94 -7.01 57.25
C ARG A 151 21.02 -7.76 56.49
N ASN A 152 22.22 -7.17 56.44
CA ASN A 152 23.38 -7.72 55.75
C ASN A 152 24.16 -8.63 56.70
N GLY A 153 23.70 -9.88 56.81
CA GLY A 153 24.21 -10.89 57.73
C GLY A 153 23.25 -12.06 57.86
N ASN A 154 23.48 -12.91 58.87
CA ASN A 154 22.76 -14.18 59.05
C ASN A 154 21.85 -14.22 60.30
N ASN A 155 21.66 -13.09 60.99
CA ASN A 155 20.91 -12.98 62.24
C ASN A 155 20.23 -11.59 62.38
N VAL A 156 19.46 -11.43 63.46
CA VAL A 156 18.71 -10.19 63.78
C VAL A 156 19.63 -9.05 64.25
N GLU A 157 20.84 -9.36 64.73
CA GLU A 157 21.83 -8.39 65.24
C GLU A 157 22.66 -7.75 64.12
N ALA A 158 22.62 -8.30 62.90
CA ALA A 158 23.31 -7.77 61.73
C ALA A 158 22.81 -6.37 61.36
N PRO A 159 23.66 -5.49 60.77
CA PRO A 159 23.26 -4.14 60.41
C PRO A 159 22.13 -4.16 59.35
N PRO A 160 21.08 -3.33 59.52
CA PRO A 160 20.09 -3.13 58.47
C PRO A 160 20.72 -2.44 57.27
N VAL A 161 20.32 -2.86 56.07
CA VAL A 161 20.61 -2.20 54.78
C VAL A 161 19.35 -1.63 54.13
N TYR A 162 18.17 -2.07 54.58
CA TYR A 162 16.89 -1.45 54.25
C TYR A 162 15.94 -1.62 55.43
N ASP A 163 15.16 -0.57 55.69
CA ASP A 163 14.14 -0.52 56.73
C ASP A 163 12.99 0.37 56.24
N SER A 164 11.79 -0.18 56.13
CA SER A 164 10.63 0.54 55.61
C SER A 164 10.15 1.69 56.51
N TYR A 165 10.65 1.80 57.75
CA TYR A 165 10.39 2.95 58.63
C TYR A 165 11.38 4.10 58.42
N GLU A 166 12.61 3.81 57.99
CA GLU A 166 13.66 4.82 57.80
C GLU A 166 13.71 5.31 56.34
N VAL A 167 13.24 4.49 55.39
CA VAL A 167 13.34 4.76 53.96
C VAL A 167 11.97 4.60 53.27
N GLU A 168 11.39 5.74 52.87
CA GLU A 168 10.09 5.82 52.17
C GLU A 168 10.12 5.22 50.75
N TYR A 169 11.27 5.27 50.07
CA TYR A 169 11.44 4.82 48.69
C TYR A 169 12.20 3.49 48.59
N LEU A 170 11.81 2.64 47.65
CA LEU A 170 12.52 1.38 47.37
C LEU A 170 13.77 1.66 46.51
N PRO A 171 14.97 1.17 46.90
CA PRO A 171 16.17 1.23 46.05
C PRO A 171 15.93 0.51 44.71
N ILE A 172 16.05 1.26 43.61
CA ILE A 172 15.78 0.74 42.24
C ILE A 172 16.87 -0.28 41.85
N GLU A 173 18.13 0.05 42.13
CA GLU A 173 19.33 -0.80 42.02
C GLU A 173 19.32 -2.03 42.94
N GLY A 174 18.32 -2.16 43.83
CA GLY A 174 18.24 -3.24 44.82
C GLY A 174 19.21 -3.08 45.99
N LEU A 175 19.62 -4.21 46.57
CA LEU A 175 20.54 -4.28 47.73
C LEU A 175 21.63 -5.31 47.47
N LEU A 176 22.86 -4.98 47.84
CA LEU A 176 24.03 -5.86 47.74
C LEU A 176 24.48 -6.33 49.13
N SER A 177 24.69 -7.63 49.30
CA SER A 177 25.31 -8.17 50.51
C SER A 177 26.83 -7.99 50.45
N THR A 178 27.46 -7.82 51.61
CA THR A 178 28.93 -7.79 51.73
C THR A 178 29.51 -9.20 51.92
N GLY A 179 28.71 -10.11 52.47
CA GLY A 179 29.00 -11.55 52.54
C GLY A 179 28.04 -12.38 51.69
N ARG A 180 27.86 -13.65 52.05
CA ARG A 180 26.95 -14.59 51.36
C ARG A 180 25.52 -14.64 51.95
N HIS A 181 25.16 -13.68 52.81
CA HIS A 181 23.94 -13.76 53.63
C HIS A 181 23.09 -12.48 53.57
N PHE A 182 21.77 -12.68 53.55
CA PHE A 182 20.79 -11.67 53.94
C PHE A 182 19.82 -12.27 54.95
N PHE A 183 19.39 -11.44 55.91
CA PHE A 183 18.33 -11.77 56.86
C PHE A 183 17.17 -10.80 56.67
N VAL A 184 16.03 -11.32 56.23
CA VAL A 184 14.81 -10.56 55.91
C VAL A 184 13.77 -10.78 57.01
N GLU A 185 13.18 -9.71 57.51
CA GLU A 185 12.17 -9.71 58.57
C GLU A 185 10.94 -8.91 58.13
N LEU A 186 9.76 -9.54 58.19
CA LEU A 186 8.46 -8.89 58.01
C LEU A 186 7.65 -9.04 59.29
N THR A 187 7.29 -7.92 59.91
CA THR A 187 6.40 -7.85 61.07
C THR A 187 5.13 -7.14 60.68
N THR A 188 3.97 -7.69 61.07
CA THR A 188 2.67 -7.06 60.78
C THR A 188 1.82 -6.89 62.03
N ASP A 189 1.04 -5.82 62.06
CA ASP A 189 0.22 -5.37 63.17
C ASP A 189 -1.08 -6.21 63.34
N SER A 190 -2.00 -5.78 64.21
CA SER A 190 -3.29 -6.44 64.41
C SER A 190 -4.39 -6.07 63.38
N SER A 191 -4.20 -5.04 62.57
CA SER A 191 -5.24 -4.27 61.88
C SER A 191 -4.75 -3.53 60.62
N GLY A 192 -4.42 -4.29 59.59
CA GLY A 192 -4.03 -3.75 58.29
C GLY A 192 -3.58 -4.90 57.43
N ALA A 193 -3.83 -4.82 56.12
CA ALA A 193 -3.33 -5.83 55.20
C ALA A 193 -3.28 -5.27 53.78
N ALA A 194 -2.07 -5.18 53.23
CA ALA A 194 -1.81 -4.82 51.85
C ALA A 194 -1.28 -6.03 51.06
N ALA A 195 -0.89 -5.86 49.79
CA ALA A 195 -0.44 -6.96 48.93
C ALA A 195 0.88 -7.61 49.40
N GLY A 196 1.61 -6.97 50.31
CA GLY A 196 2.82 -7.50 50.93
C GLY A 196 4.07 -7.27 50.10
N MET A 197 5.03 -8.18 50.22
CA MET A 197 6.33 -8.07 49.57
C MET A 197 6.60 -9.23 48.59
N ALA A 198 7.34 -8.91 47.54
CA ALA A 198 8.00 -9.84 46.64
C ALA A 198 9.41 -9.31 46.32
N LEU A 199 10.41 -10.08 46.76
CA LEU A 199 11.83 -9.79 46.57
C LEU A 199 12.42 -10.88 45.66
N ARG A 200 13.06 -10.50 44.56
CA ARG A 200 13.91 -11.40 43.76
C ARG A 200 15.30 -11.41 44.40
N TYR A 201 15.90 -12.59 44.53
CA TYR A 201 17.32 -12.70 44.90
C TYR A 201 18.07 -13.45 43.81
N GLU A 202 19.35 -13.12 43.68
CA GLU A 202 20.33 -13.87 42.90
C GLU A 202 21.68 -13.89 43.60
N ALA A 203 22.49 -14.90 43.32
CA ALA A 203 23.85 -15.03 43.82
C ALA A 203 24.86 -14.98 42.68
N PHE A 204 25.82 -14.07 42.80
CA PHE A 204 26.86 -13.81 41.82
C PHE A 204 28.25 -14.05 42.42
N GLU A 205 29.21 -14.45 41.58
CA GLU A 205 30.57 -14.79 42.02
C GLU A 205 31.34 -13.54 42.46
N GLN A 206 32.05 -13.61 43.57
CA GLN A 206 32.86 -12.50 44.08
C GLN A 206 33.97 -12.15 43.07
N GLY A 207 33.99 -10.90 42.60
CA GLY A 207 34.88 -10.46 41.52
C GLY A 207 34.18 -10.22 40.17
N HIS A 208 32.86 -10.36 40.11
CA HIS A 208 32.01 -10.02 38.98
C HIS A 208 30.86 -9.10 39.43
N CYS A 209 30.24 -8.38 38.50
CA CYS A 209 28.99 -7.68 38.76
C CYS A 209 27.80 -8.65 38.78
N TYR A 210 26.67 -8.23 39.36
CA TYR A 210 25.42 -9.00 39.37
C TYR A 210 24.68 -8.90 38.02
N GLU A 211 23.76 -9.84 37.74
CA GLU A 211 22.94 -9.83 36.52
C GLU A 211 21.92 -8.67 36.61
N PRO A 212 21.96 -7.67 35.70
CA PRO A 212 21.05 -6.53 35.79
C PRO A 212 19.58 -6.92 35.62
N PHE A 213 18.67 -6.18 36.24
CA PHE A 213 17.24 -6.47 36.14
C PHE A 213 16.41 -5.27 35.67
N VAL A 214 15.70 -5.44 34.55
CA VAL A 214 14.74 -4.46 34.03
C VAL A 214 13.31 -5.05 34.03
N LYS A 215 12.42 -4.47 34.83
CA LYS A 215 10.99 -4.85 34.87
C LYS A 215 10.31 -4.37 33.58
N TYR A 216 9.72 -5.28 32.81
CA TYR A 216 9.11 -5.01 31.49
C TYR A 216 10.10 -4.55 30.39
N GLY A 217 11.34 -5.03 30.46
CA GLY A 217 12.34 -4.85 29.40
C GLY A 217 13.14 -6.12 29.14
N ASN A 218 14.08 -6.02 28.20
CA ASN A 218 15.13 -6.99 27.92
C ASN A 218 16.48 -6.25 27.89
N PHE A 219 17.58 -6.99 28.06
CA PHE A 219 18.92 -6.45 27.87
C PHE A 219 19.81 -7.39 27.05
N THR A 220 20.87 -6.83 26.48
CA THR A 220 21.95 -7.53 25.76
C THR A 220 23.28 -7.26 26.46
N THR A 221 24.17 -8.25 26.52
CA THR A 221 25.46 -8.15 27.25
C THR A 221 26.64 -8.65 26.42
N SER A 222 27.84 -8.11 26.69
CA SER A 222 29.07 -8.51 26.00
C SER A 222 29.76 -9.76 26.55
N ASP A 223 29.65 -10.07 27.86
CA ASP A 223 30.04 -11.37 28.45
C ASP A 223 29.01 -11.77 29.53
N PRO A 224 28.31 -12.93 29.40
CA PRO A 224 27.27 -13.36 30.33
C PRO A 224 27.77 -13.78 31.73
N ARG A 225 29.07 -13.61 32.03
CA ARG A 225 29.64 -13.78 33.38
C ARG A 225 29.86 -12.45 34.10
N TYR A 226 29.59 -11.32 33.46
CA TYR A 226 29.71 -9.97 34.02
C TYR A 226 31.07 -9.63 34.70
N PRO A 227 32.24 -10.00 34.15
CA PRO A 227 33.52 -9.49 34.65
C PRO A 227 33.66 -7.98 34.43
N VAL A 228 34.60 -7.35 35.14
CA VAL A 228 34.94 -5.93 34.95
C VAL A 228 35.29 -5.64 33.49
N GLY A 229 34.73 -4.57 32.93
CA GLY A 229 34.72 -4.23 31.50
C GLY A 229 33.54 -4.81 30.70
N THR A 230 32.62 -5.56 31.33
CA THR A 230 31.37 -5.98 30.68
C THR A 230 30.43 -4.81 30.53
N THR A 231 29.79 -4.73 29.36
CA THR A 231 28.75 -3.75 29.06
C THR A 231 27.39 -4.42 28.89
N VAL A 232 26.33 -3.71 29.27
CA VAL A 232 24.93 -4.16 29.16
C VAL A 232 24.09 -3.04 28.57
N GLU A 233 23.34 -3.34 27.51
CA GLU A 233 22.43 -2.40 26.81
C GLU A 233 20.98 -2.82 27.05
N PHE A 234 20.11 -1.87 27.36
CA PHE A 234 18.71 -2.10 27.75
C PHE A 234 17.69 -1.68 26.69
N SER A 235 16.57 -2.40 26.65
CA SER A 235 15.42 -2.13 25.77
C SER A 235 14.11 -2.40 26.52
N CYS A 236 13.11 -1.54 26.35
CA CYS A 236 11.78 -1.78 26.94
C CYS A 236 10.91 -2.68 26.06
N HIS A 237 9.95 -3.38 26.66
CA HIS A 237 8.91 -4.07 25.91
C HIS A 237 7.97 -3.07 25.21
N PRO A 238 7.30 -3.45 24.11
CA PRO A 238 6.38 -2.57 23.39
C PRO A 238 5.30 -1.94 24.30
N GLY A 239 5.21 -0.62 24.28
CA GLY A 239 4.31 0.19 25.11
C GLY A 239 4.88 0.65 26.45
N TYR A 240 6.14 0.30 26.76
CA TYR A 240 6.90 0.84 27.87
C TYR A 240 8.03 1.73 27.35
N THR A 241 8.30 2.85 28.02
CA THR A 241 9.39 3.78 27.71
C THR A 241 10.42 3.82 28.84
N LEU A 242 11.63 4.26 28.51
CA LEU A 242 12.74 4.47 29.44
C LEU A 242 12.58 5.85 30.10
N GLU A 243 12.31 5.90 31.40
CA GLU A 243 12.08 7.16 32.14
C GLU A 243 13.24 7.55 33.06
N GLN A 244 14.05 6.59 33.50
CA GLN A 244 15.10 6.75 34.52
C GLN A 244 16.22 5.74 34.24
N GLY A 245 17.43 6.00 34.71
CA GLY A 245 18.62 5.14 34.55
C GLY A 245 19.28 5.23 33.17
N SER A 246 20.34 4.45 32.96
CA SER A 246 21.12 4.49 31.72
C SER A 246 20.66 3.47 30.69
N THR A 247 20.75 3.79 29.39
CA THR A 247 20.53 2.80 28.33
C THR A 247 21.66 1.78 28.23
N ILE A 248 22.87 2.14 28.66
CA ILE A 248 24.07 1.30 28.63
C ILE A 248 24.83 1.46 29.94
N ILE A 249 25.12 0.36 30.63
CA ILE A 249 25.95 0.33 31.84
C ILE A 249 27.21 -0.52 31.64
N GLU A 250 28.26 -0.24 32.41
CA GLU A 250 29.55 -0.94 32.41
C GLU A 250 29.91 -1.41 33.82
N CYS A 251 30.41 -2.65 33.93
CA CYS A 251 30.91 -3.21 35.17
C CYS A 251 32.32 -2.66 35.43
N VAL A 252 32.47 -1.80 36.44
CA VAL A 252 33.71 -1.08 36.77
C VAL A 252 34.28 -1.53 38.12
N ASP A 253 35.44 -0.98 38.48
CA ASP A 253 36.22 -1.27 39.70
C ASP A 253 36.78 -2.71 39.81
N PRO A 254 38.08 -2.94 39.53
CA PRO A 254 38.73 -4.25 39.71
C PRO A 254 38.84 -4.76 41.15
N SER A 255 38.52 -3.94 42.17
CA SER A 255 38.70 -4.25 43.59
C SER A 255 37.38 -4.55 44.32
N ASP A 256 36.29 -3.87 43.95
CA ASP A 256 34.91 -4.22 44.33
C ASP A 256 33.97 -3.99 43.13
N PRO A 257 33.82 -4.99 42.24
CA PRO A 257 33.09 -4.84 40.99
C PRO A 257 31.63 -4.41 41.16
N GLN A 258 31.28 -3.32 40.48
CA GLN A 258 29.98 -2.67 40.56
C GLN A 258 29.61 -2.02 39.22
N TRP A 259 28.32 -1.84 38.94
CA TRP A 259 27.86 -1.10 37.77
C TRP A 259 28.14 0.40 37.94
N ASN A 260 28.57 1.07 36.88
CA ASN A 260 28.91 2.50 36.89
C ASN A 260 27.69 3.42 37.05
N GLU A 261 26.53 2.98 36.55
CA GLU A 261 25.24 3.67 36.53
C GLU A 261 24.12 2.66 36.83
N THR A 262 22.93 3.15 37.18
CA THR A 262 21.79 2.31 37.57
C THR A 262 20.99 1.80 36.36
N GLU A 263 20.37 0.61 36.51
CA GLU A 263 19.51 0.05 35.48
C GLU A 263 18.29 0.92 35.21
N PRO A 264 17.79 0.93 33.96
CA PRO A 264 16.70 1.82 33.61
C PRO A 264 15.32 1.28 33.96
N ALA A 265 14.42 2.20 34.32
CA ALA A 265 13.05 1.89 34.68
C ALA A 265 12.12 1.99 33.45
N CYS A 266 11.73 0.84 32.88
CA CYS A 266 10.70 0.77 31.86
C CYS A 266 9.29 0.98 32.46
N ARG A 267 8.59 2.05 32.04
CA ARG A 267 7.25 2.41 32.55
C ARG A 267 6.25 2.69 31.43
N ALA A 268 4.98 2.42 31.68
CA ALA A 268 3.88 2.85 30.83
C ALA A 268 3.54 4.31 31.19
N VAL A 269 4.01 5.26 30.37
CA VAL A 269 3.91 6.69 30.62
C VAL A 269 2.57 7.30 30.21
N CYS A 270 2.21 8.39 30.88
CA CYS A 270 1.06 9.23 30.53
C CYS A 270 1.49 10.21 29.44
N SER A 271 0.96 10.04 28.22
CA SER A 271 1.28 10.81 27.00
C SER A 271 2.56 10.40 26.27
N GLY A 272 2.66 10.79 25.00
CA GLY A 272 3.85 10.58 24.15
C GLY A 272 3.51 10.48 22.65
N GLU A 273 4.50 10.70 21.79
CA GLU A 273 4.38 10.55 20.33
C GLU A 273 4.98 9.21 19.89
N LEU A 274 4.27 8.46 19.04
CA LEU A 274 4.72 7.17 18.51
C LEU A 274 4.69 7.17 16.99
N MET A 275 5.87 7.01 16.37
CA MET A 275 6.07 7.06 14.91
C MET A 275 6.37 5.68 14.29
N ASP A 276 6.12 4.60 15.03
CA ASP A 276 6.38 3.23 14.59
C ASP A 276 5.30 2.70 13.63
N THR A 277 5.67 1.80 12.71
CA THR A 277 4.69 1.11 11.84
C THR A 277 3.71 0.22 12.62
N ALA A 278 4.09 -0.25 13.81
CA ALA A 278 3.20 -0.91 14.76
C ALA A 278 3.73 -0.81 16.19
N GLY A 279 2.83 -0.68 17.16
CA GLY A 279 3.19 -0.55 18.56
C GLY A 279 2.05 -0.84 19.52
N VAL A 280 2.24 -0.41 20.78
CA VAL A 280 1.27 -0.62 21.86
C VAL A 280 1.14 0.66 22.67
N VAL A 281 -0.09 1.11 22.89
CA VAL A 281 -0.42 2.15 23.88
C VAL A 281 -1.04 1.46 25.09
N LEU A 282 -0.47 1.76 26.25
CA LEU A 282 -0.88 1.22 27.55
C LEU A 282 -1.46 2.35 28.41
N SER A 283 -2.40 2.02 29.29
CA SER A 283 -2.78 2.97 30.35
C SER A 283 -1.58 3.24 31.29
N PRO A 284 -1.49 4.44 31.89
CA PRO A 284 -0.41 4.77 32.81
C PRO A 284 -0.23 3.70 33.91
N ASN A 285 1.01 3.34 34.20
CA ASN A 285 1.40 2.29 35.15
C ASN A 285 0.97 0.85 34.83
N TRP A 286 0.40 0.54 33.64
CA TRP A 286 -0.02 -0.82 33.27
C TRP A 286 1.08 -1.87 33.55
N PRO A 287 0.77 -3.05 34.11
CA PRO A 287 -0.55 -3.61 34.42
C PRO A 287 -1.12 -3.20 35.79
N GLU A 288 -0.46 -2.27 36.48
CA GLU A 288 -0.94 -1.70 37.73
C GLU A 288 -2.02 -0.64 37.44
N ALA A 289 -2.77 -0.22 38.45
CA ALA A 289 -3.86 0.73 38.25
C ALA A 289 -3.33 2.13 37.87
N TYR A 290 -3.99 2.76 36.90
CA TYR A 290 -3.74 4.16 36.55
C TYR A 290 -4.21 5.10 37.69
N GLY A 291 -3.56 6.25 37.81
CA GLY A 291 -3.90 7.27 38.82
C GLY A 291 -5.23 7.98 38.56
N LYS A 292 -5.74 8.66 39.58
CA LYS A 292 -6.90 9.59 39.47
C LYS A 292 -6.47 10.94 38.89
N GLY A 293 -7.40 11.66 38.25
CA GLY A 293 -7.18 13.02 37.75
C GLY A 293 -6.09 13.14 36.67
N GLN A 294 -5.82 12.06 35.93
CA GLN A 294 -4.88 12.05 34.82
C GLN A 294 -5.56 12.57 33.55
N ASP A 295 -4.83 13.33 32.73
CA ASP A 295 -5.21 13.68 31.36
C ASP A 295 -4.00 13.36 30.47
N CYS A 296 -4.06 12.23 29.75
CA CYS A 296 -2.96 11.68 28.97
C CYS A 296 -3.28 11.72 27.48
N ILE A 297 -2.33 12.16 26.66
CA ILE A 297 -2.52 12.34 25.21
C ILE A 297 -1.40 11.60 24.46
N TRP A 298 -1.74 10.60 23.65
CA TRP A 298 -0.80 9.93 22.77
C TRP A 298 -1.09 10.27 21.32
N GLY A 299 -0.11 10.81 20.60
CA GLY A 299 -0.14 10.93 19.15
C GLY A 299 0.46 9.68 18.50
N LEU A 300 -0.23 9.16 17.47
CA LEU A 300 0.23 8.05 16.65
C LEU A 300 0.39 8.55 15.22
N HIS A 301 1.56 8.35 14.62
CA HIS A 301 1.86 8.73 13.25
C HIS A 301 2.43 7.52 12.50
N VAL A 302 1.85 7.18 11.34
CA VAL A 302 2.40 6.20 10.40
C VAL A 302 2.70 6.85 9.04
N GLU A 303 3.27 6.12 8.08
CA GLU A 303 3.53 6.63 6.73
C GLU A 303 2.27 7.27 6.08
N GLU A 304 2.42 8.40 5.39
CA GLU A 304 1.33 9.25 4.89
C GLU A 304 0.32 8.52 3.95
N ASP A 305 0.78 7.50 3.23
CA ASP A 305 -0.02 6.67 2.31
C ASP A 305 -0.78 5.52 3.01
N LYS A 306 -0.51 5.31 4.31
CA LYS A 306 -1.19 4.32 5.15
C LYS A 306 -2.32 4.96 5.95
N ARG A 307 -2.92 4.15 6.83
CA ARG A 307 -3.86 4.57 7.88
C ARG A 307 -3.67 3.69 9.10
N VAL A 308 -4.04 4.19 10.28
CA VAL A 308 -3.90 3.44 11.54
C VAL A 308 -5.08 2.48 11.75
N MET A 309 -4.79 1.20 12.05
CA MET A 309 -5.75 0.29 12.67
C MET A 309 -5.43 0.16 14.16
N LEU A 310 -6.46 0.32 15.00
CA LEU A 310 -6.38 0.09 16.44
C LEU A 310 -7.05 -1.24 16.81
N ASP A 311 -6.37 -2.10 17.55
CA ASP A 311 -6.87 -3.34 18.15
C ASP A 311 -6.90 -3.19 19.68
N ILE A 312 -8.03 -2.71 20.20
CA ILE A 312 -8.26 -2.51 21.63
C ILE A 312 -8.51 -3.88 22.25
N ARG A 313 -7.48 -4.45 22.88
CA ARG A 313 -7.54 -5.82 23.44
C ARG A 313 -8.12 -5.86 24.83
N VAL A 314 -7.80 -4.86 25.65
CA VAL A 314 -8.35 -4.68 26.99
C VAL A 314 -8.86 -3.25 27.11
N LEU A 315 -10.09 -3.10 27.61
CA LEU A 315 -10.64 -1.81 28.02
C LEU A 315 -11.46 -1.98 29.29
N ARG A 316 -10.93 -1.51 30.41
CA ARG A 316 -11.60 -1.50 31.73
C ARG A 316 -11.30 -0.18 32.42
N LEU A 317 -12.17 0.80 32.20
CA LEU A 317 -12.13 2.14 32.79
C LEU A 317 -13.12 2.25 33.97
N GLY A 318 -12.81 3.09 34.94
CA GLY A 318 -13.62 3.39 36.12
C GLY A 318 -14.96 4.05 35.77
N ALA A 319 -15.73 4.39 36.80
CA ALA A 319 -16.89 5.25 36.63
C ALA A 319 -16.41 6.71 36.61
N GLY A 320 -16.82 7.48 35.60
CA GLY A 320 -16.33 8.85 35.37
C GLY A 320 -15.17 8.93 34.36
N ASP A 321 -14.36 7.89 34.25
CA ASP A 321 -13.23 7.81 33.32
C ASP A 321 -13.65 7.69 31.84
N VAL A 322 -12.92 8.38 30.95
CA VAL A 322 -13.20 8.49 29.52
C VAL A 322 -11.93 8.25 28.69
N LEU A 323 -12.04 7.42 27.64
CA LEU A 323 -11.02 7.24 26.61
C LEU A 323 -11.61 7.64 25.25
N THR A 324 -11.01 8.63 24.59
CA THR A 324 -11.44 9.19 23.30
C THR A 324 -10.38 8.98 22.24
N PHE A 325 -10.80 8.61 21.04
CA PHE A 325 -9.95 8.40 19.87
C PHE A 325 -10.32 9.41 18.78
N TYR A 326 -9.33 10.09 18.22
CA TYR A 326 -9.46 11.15 17.21
C TYR A 326 -8.81 10.70 15.88
N ASP A 327 -9.45 11.05 14.76
CA ASP A 327 -9.05 10.72 13.39
C ASP A 327 -8.25 11.90 12.81
N GLY A 328 -7.01 12.04 13.27
CA GLY A 328 -6.11 13.16 12.98
C GLY A 328 -5.02 13.32 14.05
N ASP A 329 -4.19 14.33 13.86
CA ASP A 329 -3.02 14.69 14.67
C ASP A 329 -3.36 15.48 15.96
N ASP A 330 -4.57 16.02 16.09
CA ASP A 330 -4.97 16.87 17.21
C ASP A 330 -6.27 16.42 17.94
N LEU A 331 -6.61 17.16 19.01
CA LEU A 331 -7.86 16.96 19.78
C LEU A 331 -9.08 17.66 19.16
N THR A 332 -8.94 18.35 18.02
CA THR A 332 -10.04 19.02 17.31
C THR A 332 -10.56 18.19 16.13
N ALA A 333 -9.79 17.19 15.72
CA ALA A 333 -10.10 16.21 14.70
C ALA A 333 -11.37 15.38 15.00
N ARG A 334 -11.81 14.61 13.99
CA ARG A 334 -13.05 13.85 14.06
C ARG A 334 -12.94 12.71 15.08
N ILE A 335 -13.83 12.64 16.05
CA ILE A 335 -13.88 11.51 17.01
C ILE A 335 -14.23 10.20 16.28
N LEU A 336 -13.33 9.21 16.34
CA LEU A 336 -13.56 7.81 15.92
C LEU A 336 -14.46 7.08 16.92
N GLY A 337 -14.28 7.37 18.20
CA GLY A 337 -15.13 6.85 19.27
C GLY A 337 -14.70 7.33 20.64
N GLN A 338 -15.67 7.39 21.56
CA GLN A 338 -15.47 7.70 22.96
C GLN A 338 -16.04 6.55 23.80
N TYR A 339 -15.28 6.11 24.81
CA TYR A 339 -15.58 4.92 25.58
C TYR A 339 -15.41 5.14 27.08
N THR A 340 -16.30 4.53 27.85
CA THR A 340 -16.32 4.54 29.32
C THR A 340 -16.60 3.12 29.83
N GLY A 341 -16.27 2.85 31.09
CA GLY A 341 -16.52 1.54 31.70
C GLY A 341 -15.70 0.39 31.10
N ALA A 342 -16.26 -0.82 31.06
CA ALA A 342 -15.57 -2.02 30.58
C ALA A 342 -16.18 -2.56 29.27
N ARG A 343 -15.32 -2.93 28.32
CA ARG A 343 -15.70 -3.46 27.00
C ARG A 343 -14.82 -4.65 26.61
N GLY A 344 -15.39 -5.61 25.89
CA GLY A 344 -14.61 -6.69 25.26
C GLY A 344 -13.78 -6.19 24.08
N ARG A 345 -12.86 -7.01 23.57
CA ARG A 345 -11.97 -6.65 22.45
C ARG A 345 -12.73 -6.14 21.22
N PHE A 346 -12.27 -5.05 20.63
CA PHE A 346 -12.81 -4.50 19.38
C PHE A 346 -11.70 -3.79 18.57
N LYS A 347 -12.01 -3.44 17.33
CA LYS A 347 -11.11 -2.71 16.44
C LYS A 347 -11.69 -1.39 15.98
N LEU A 348 -10.83 -0.42 15.71
CA LEU A 348 -11.14 0.84 15.01
C LEU A 348 -10.18 1.00 13.83
N PHE A 349 -10.62 1.75 12.84
CA PHE A 349 -9.85 2.07 11.64
C PHE A 349 -9.94 3.59 11.43
N ALA A 350 -8.79 4.24 11.35
CA ALA A 350 -8.66 5.64 10.99
C ALA A 350 -8.87 5.86 9.48
N SER A 351 -9.13 7.10 9.08
CA SER A 351 -9.07 7.58 7.70
C SER A 351 -7.79 8.37 7.39
N SER A 352 -7.08 8.82 8.43
CA SER A 352 -5.74 9.44 8.39
C SER A 352 -4.60 8.47 8.73
N ALA A 353 -3.38 8.89 8.43
CA ALA A 353 -2.14 8.30 8.95
C ALA A 353 -1.90 8.67 10.42
N ASP A 354 -2.53 9.76 10.88
CA ASP A 354 -2.44 10.30 12.24
C ASP A 354 -3.64 9.90 13.09
N VAL A 355 -3.41 9.53 14.35
CA VAL A 355 -4.45 9.26 15.35
C VAL A 355 -4.02 9.76 16.72
N THR A 356 -4.77 10.71 17.26
CA THR A 356 -4.61 11.16 18.64
C THR A 356 -5.55 10.42 19.60
N ILE A 357 -5.03 9.98 20.74
CA ILE A 357 -5.74 9.23 21.79
C ILE A 357 -5.68 10.02 23.08
N GLN A 358 -6.84 10.37 23.65
CA GLN A 358 -6.93 11.05 24.94
C GLN A 358 -7.56 10.16 26.01
N PHE A 359 -6.91 10.03 27.17
CA PHE A 359 -7.44 9.38 28.35
C PHE A 359 -7.58 10.36 29.51
N GLN A 360 -8.80 10.48 30.03
CA GLN A 360 -9.13 11.30 31.20
C GLN A 360 -9.68 10.42 32.32
N SER A 361 -9.08 10.50 33.52
CA SER A 361 -9.57 9.81 34.72
C SER A 361 -10.19 10.78 35.73
N ASP A 362 -11.29 10.35 36.36
CA ASP A 362 -12.05 11.19 37.29
C ASP A 362 -11.25 11.47 38.58
N PRO A 363 -10.96 12.75 38.91
CA PRO A 363 -10.29 13.09 40.18
C PRO A 363 -11.15 12.78 41.41
N GLY A 364 -12.48 12.67 41.25
CA GLY A 364 -13.46 12.31 42.28
C GLY A 364 -13.67 10.80 42.47
N ALA A 365 -13.00 9.95 41.68
CA ALA A 365 -13.12 8.50 41.79
C ALA A 365 -12.74 8.00 43.20
N GLY A 366 -13.62 7.20 43.81
CA GLY A 366 -13.35 6.59 45.12
C GLY A 366 -12.22 5.57 45.07
N VAL A 367 -11.51 5.39 46.20
CA VAL A 367 -10.31 4.54 46.33
C VAL A 367 -10.51 3.07 45.92
N PHE A 368 -11.77 2.59 45.84
CA PHE A 368 -12.12 1.24 45.40
C PHE A 368 -12.60 1.14 43.93
N ALA A 369 -12.57 2.24 43.17
CA ALA A 369 -13.08 2.32 41.80
C ALA A 369 -12.01 2.01 40.73
N TYR A 370 -10.73 1.92 41.11
CA TYR A 370 -9.62 1.66 40.20
C TYR A 370 -9.81 0.39 39.38
N ARG A 371 -9.52 0.49 38.09
CA ARG A 371 -9.60 -0.64 37.17
C ARG A 371 -8.27 -0.92 36.50
N GLN A 372 -8.21 -2.06 35.84
CA GLN A 372 -7.01 -2.58 35.22
C GLN A 372 -6.48 -1.71 34.06
N GLY A 373 -7.28 -0.79 33.51
CA GLY A 373 -6.85 0.13 32.45
C GLY A 373 -7.11 -0.42 31.05
N PHE A 374 -6.21 -0.11 30.11
CA PHE A 374 -6.36 -0.47 28.71
C PHE A 374 -5.04 -0.91 28.04
N VAL A 375 -5.20 -1.73 27.00
CA VAL A 375 -4.14 -2.18 26.10
C VAL A 375 -4.63 -2.05 24.67
N ILE A 376 -4.00 -1.16 23.92
CA ILE A 376 -4.33 -0.85 22.53
C ILE A 376 -3.11 -1.21 21.70
N HIS A 377 -3.23 -2.21 20.82
CA HIS A 377 -2.22 -2.39 19.78
C HIS A 377 -2.60 -1.50 18.60
N PHE A 378 -1.63 -0.83 18.01
CA PHE A 378 -1.82 -0.15 16.73
C PHE A 378 -0.90 -0.75 15.68
N SER A 379 -1.33 -0.68 14.41
CA SER A 379 -0.48 -0.98 13.26
C SER A 379 -0.96 -0.18 12.06
N GLU A 380 -0.03 0.17 11.19
CA GLU A 380 -0.36 0.57 9.83
C GLU A 380 -1.20 -0.50 9.15
N VAL A 381 -2.13 -0.05 8.32
CA VAL A 381 -2.80 -0.85 7.30
C VAL A 381 -2.86 -0.01 6.02
N PRO A 382 -2.87 -0.60 4.83
CA PRO A 382 -3.08 0.16 3.60
C PRO A 382 -4.41 0.95 3.69
N ARG A 383 -4.43 2.14 3.09
CA ARG A 383 -5.67 2.83 2.75
C ARG A 383 -6.51 1.91 1.87
N ASN A 384 -7.57 1.34 2.45
CA ASN A 384 -8.48 0.42 1.76
C ASN A 384 -9.49 1.24 0.93
N ASP A 385 -8.96 2.12 0.09
CA ASP A 385 -9.70 2.94 -0.87
C ASP A 385 -9.64 2.31 -2.28
N THR A 386 -8.97 1.16 -2.40
CA THR A 386 -8.77 0.38 -3.63
C THR A 386 -9.84 -0.70 -3.84
N CYS A 387 -10.40 -0.75 -5.04
CA CYS A 387 -11.24 -1.86 -5.50
C CYS A 387 -10.41 -3.15 -5.70
N PRO A 388 -11.04 -4.34 -5.63
CA PRO A 388 -10.36 -5.62 -5.89
C PRO A 388 -9.68 -5.67 -7.26
N GLU A 389 -8.47 -6.23 -7.34
CA GLU A 389 -7.77 -6.39 -8.62
C GLU A 389 -8.59 -7.26 -9.59
N LEU A 390 -8.84 -6.72 -10.78
CA LEU A 390 -9.49 -7.45 -11.86
C LEU A 390 -8.46 -8.40 -12.53
N PRO A 391 -8.83 -9.64 -12.88
CA PRO A 391 -7.93 -10.54 -13.62
C PRO A 391 -7.69 -10.05 -15.05
N ASP A 392 -6.75 -10.68 -15.76
CA ASP A 392 -6.49 -10.38 -17.17
C ASP A 392 -7.51 -11.05 -18.10
N ILE A 393 -7.91 -10.34 -19.15
CA ILE A 393 -8.89 -10.83 -20.13
C ILE A 393 -8.21 -11.62 -21.26
N ALA A 394 -8.72 -12.83 -21.52
CA ALA A 394 -8.20 -13.67 -22.60
C ALA A 394 -8.46 -13.03 -23.98
N ASN A 395 -7.44 -13.02 -24.83
CA ASN A 395 -7.46 -12.37 -26.16
C ASN A 395 -7.69 -10.84 -26.13
N GLY A 396 -7.34 -10.17 -25.04
CA GLY A 396 -7.39 -8.71 -24.93
C GLY A 396 -6.39 -8.15 -23.92
N TRP A 397 -6.56 -6.87 -23.59
CA TRP A 397 -5.83 -6.17 -22.53
C TRP A 397 -6.73 -5.12 -21.86
N LYS A 398 -6.32 -4.66 -20.69
CA LYS A 398 -7.01 -3.60 -19.92
C LYS A 398 -6.07 -2.42 -19.69
N THR A 399 -6.64 -1.23 -19.57
CA THR A 399 -5.92 0.01 -19.26
C THR A 399 -6.67 0.75 -18.16
N ALA A 400 -6.00 1.06 -17.05
CA ALA A 400 -6.57 1.86 -15.97
C ALA A 400 -6.27 3.35 -16.15
N SER A 401 -7.17 4.22 -15.66
CA SER A 401 -6.97 5.68 -15.67
C SER A 401 -5.84 6.15 -14.74
N GLN A 402 -5.49 5.35 -13.73
CA GLN A 402 -4.45 5.59 -12.73
C GLN A 402 -3.76 4.27 -12.37
N PRO A 403 -2.53 4.26 -11.81
CA PRO A 403 -1.84 3.02 -11.42
C PRO A 403 -2.55 2.27 -10.28
N GLU A 404 -3.11 3.01 -9.33
CA GLU A 404 -3.82 2.48 -8.17
C GLU A 404 -5.33 2.42 -8.44
N LEU A 405 -5.98 1.35 -8.00
CA LEU A 405 -7.40 1.06 -8.29
C LEU A 405 -8.35 1.78 -7.32
N LEU A 406 -8.07 3.06 -7.04
CA LEU A 406 -8.79 3.89 -6.07
C LEU A 406 -10.23 4.18 -6.50
N HIS A 407 -11.04 4.71 -5.57
CA HIS A 407 -12.41 5.16 -5.85
C HIS A 407 -12.51 6.06 -7.11
N GLY A 408 -13.49 5.80 -7.96
CA GLY A 408 -13.66 6.52 -9.23
C GLY A 408 -12.64 6.19 -10.33
N THR A 409 -11.66 5.32 -10.09
CA THR A 409 -10.78 4.79 -11.15
C THR A 409 -11.60 4.04 -12.19
N VAL A 410 -11.29 4.29 -13.47
CA VAL A 410 -11.94 3.65 -14.62
C VAL A 410 -10.95 2.72 -15.31
N VAL A 411 -11.37 1.47 -15.52
CA VAL A 411 -10.61 0.45 -16.25
C VAL A 411 -11.32 0.20 -17.58
N THR A 412 -10.62 0.46 -18.68
CA THR A 412 -11.11 0.25 -20.06
C THR A 412 -10.54 -1.03 -20.64
N PHE A 413 -11.36 -1.80 -21.34
CA PHE A 413 -10.99 -3.09 -21.92
C PHE A 413 -10.91 -3.04 -23.44
N HIS A 414 -9.95 -3.78 -24.00
CA HIS A 414 -9.66 -3.83 -25.43
C HIS A 414 -9.38 -5.27 -25.87
N CYS A 415 -9.82 -5.66 -27.07
CA CYS A 415 -9.57 -6.98 -27.63
C CYS A 415 -8.51 -6.94 -28.74
N TYR A 416 -7.75 -8.04 -28.90
CA TYR A 416 -6.81 -8.18 -30.01
C TYR A 416 -7.54 -8.28 -31.37
N PRO A 417 -6.87 -7.91 -32.49
CA PRO A 417 -7.49 -7.92 -33.81
C PRO A 417 -8.11 -9.29 -34.19
N GLY A 418 -9.39 -9.28 -34.54
CA GLY A 418 -10.18 -10.50 -34.82
C GLY A 418 -11.12 -10.92 -33.70
N PHE A 419 -11.05 -10.24 -32.55
CA PHE A 419 -11.98 -10.38 -31.44
C PHE A 419 -12.76 -9.06 -31.23
N GLU A 420 -13.97 -9.18 -30.70
CA GLU A 420 -14.90 -8.09 -30.38
C GLU A 420 -15.35 -8.26 -28.92
N LEU A 421 -15.58 -7.15 -28.23
CA LEU A 421 -15.82 -7.15 -26.80
C LEU A 421 -17.30 -7.44 -26.50
N ALA A 422 -17.54 -8.52 -25.74
CA ALA A 422 -18.84 -8.92 -25.24
C ALA A 422 -18.91 -8.63 -23.73
N GLY A 423 -19.62 -7.56 -23.37
CA GLY A 423 -19.75 -7.06 -22.00
C GLY A 423 -19.69 -5.52 -21.95
N ALA A 424 -19.37 -4.97 -20.78
CA ALA A 424 -19.07 -3.56 -20.63
C ALA A 424 -17.64 -3.25 -21.12
N ASP A 425 -17.47 -2.21 -21.93
CA ASP A 425 -16.16 -1.76 -22.44
C ASP A 425 -15.32 -1.01 -21.39
N LEU A 426 -15.97 -0.53 -20.32
CA LEU A 426 -15.34 0.03 -19.14
C LEU A 426 -16.00 -0.44 -17.84
N LEU A 427 -15.21 -0.51 -16.77
CA LEU A 427 -15.68 -0.69 -15.39
C LEU A 427 -15.15 0.45 -14.52
N MET A 428 -15.98 0.94 -13.59
CA MET A 428 -15.65 2.02 -12.65
C MET A 428 -15.65 1.49 -11.22
N CYS A 429 -14.66 1.90 -10.42
CA CYS A 429 -14.63 1.63 -8.98
C CYS A 429 -15.63 2.55 -8.26
N HIS A 430 -16.66 1.99 -7.63
CA HIS A 430 -17.68 2.74 -6.89
C HIS A 430 -17.21 3.10 -5.47
N TRP A 431 -17.98 3.97 -4.80
CA TRP A 431 -17.72 4.44 -3.44
C TRP A 431 -17.90 3.36 -2.36
N ASP A 432 -18.48 2.21 -2.72
CA ASP A 432 -18.60 1.01 -1.90
C ASP A 432 -17.47 -0.01 -2.14
N LEU A 433 -16.44 0.39 -2.92
CA LEU A 433 -15.28 -0.41 -3.32
C LEU A 433 -15.64 -1.64 -4.18
N THR A 434 -16.78 -1.58 -4.87
CA THR A 434 -17.17 -2.57 -5.88
C THR A 434 -16.98 -2.05 -7.30
N TRP A 435 -16.85 -2.96 -8.26
CA TRP A 435 -16.84 -2.62 -9.69
C TRP A 435 -18.26 -2.46 -10.22
N SER A 436 -18.46 -1.51 -11.13
CA SER A 436 -19.76 -1.16 -11.74
C SER A 436 -20.45 -2.27 -12.55
N GLY A 437 -19.87 -3.45 -12.66
CA GLY A 437 -20.40 -4.58 -13.43
C GLY A 437 -19.43 -5.76 -13.52
N ASP A 438 -19.88 -6.82 -14.20
CA ASP A 438 -19.10 -8.04 -14.43
C ASP A 438 -17.97 -7.86 -15.46
N LEU A 439 -16.96 -8.72 -15.38
CA LEU A 439 -15.80 -8.68 -16.27
C LEU A 439 -16.18 -9.00 -17.74
N PRO A 440 -15.80 -8.18 -18.73
CA PRO A 440 -16.08 -8.44 -20.14
C PRO A 440 -15.22 -9.58 -20.71
N SER A 441 -15.65 -10.12 -21.85
CA SER A 441 -14.95 -11.17 -22.58
C SER A 441 -14.70 -10.80 -24.05
N CYS A 442 -13.58 -11.24 -24.62
CA CYS A 442 -13.27 -11.03 -26.03
C CYS A 442 -13.72 -12.24 -26.86
N GLU A 443 -14.84 -12.09 -27.58
CA GLU A 443 -15.38 -13.13 -28.46
C GLU A 443 -14.80 -13.00 -29.88
N ARG A 444 -14.58 -14.13 -30.56
CA ARG A 444 -14.01 -14.13 -31.91
C ARG A 444 -15.05 -13.71 -32.94
N VAL A 445 -14.72 -12.70 -33.75
CA VAL A 445 -15.57 -12.23 -34.85
C VAL A 445 -15.66 -13.31 -35.92
N THR A 446 -16.87 -13.84 -36.16
CA THR A 446 -17.12 -14.93 -37.13
C THR A 446 -17.89 -14.48 -38.37
N THR A 447 -18.18 -13.18 -38.49
CA THR A 447 -19.02 -12.57 -39.52
C THR A 447 -18.32 -11.38 -40.17
N CYS A 448 -18.37 -11.27 -41.49
CA CYS A 448 -17.93 -10.07 -42.18
C CYS A 448 -18.89 -8.90 -41.93
N ARG A 449 -18.38 -7.67 -41.81
CA ARG A 449 -19.21 -6.44 -41.78
C ARG A 449 -20.02 -6.33 -43.08
N ASP A 450 -21.22 -5.77 -43.04
CA ASP A 450 -22.07 -5.59 -44.23
C ASP A 450 -21.32 -4.75 -45.30
N PRO A 451 -21.15 -5.25 -46.55
CA PRO A 451 -20.48 -4.51 -47.62
C PRO A 451 -21.31 -3.33 -48.18
N GLY A 452 -22.54 -3.12 -47.72
CA GLY A 452 -23.41 -2.01 -48.11
C GLY A 452 -24.24 -2.29 -49.37
N ASP A 453 -24.93 -1.26 -49.84
CA ASP A 453 -25.72 -1.27 -51.08
C ASP A 453 -25.01 -0.50 -52.19
N ALA A 454 -25.15 -0.97 -53.44
CA ALA A 454 -24.53 -0.37 -54.61
C ALA A 454 -25.61 0.16 -55.57
N GLU A 455 -25.46 1.42 -55.98
CA GLU A 455 -26.44 2.12 -56.84
C GLU A 455 -26.71 1.43 -58.17
N HIS A 456 -27.98 1.49 -58.62
CA HIS A 456 -28.48 0.82 -59.83
C HIS A 456 -28.14 -0.68 -59.89
N SER A 457 -28.20 -1.33 -58.73
CA SER A 457 -28.03 -2.77 -58.58
C SER A 457 -28.87 -3.34 -57.45
N ARG A 458 -29.23 -4.61 -57.59
CA ARG A 458 -29.85 -5.43 -56.54
C ARG A 458 -28.80 -6.39 -55.98
N ARG A 459 -28.54 -6.33 -54.66
CA ARG A 459 -27.74 -7.36 -53.99
C ARG A 459 -28.55 -8.64 -53.72
N VAL A 460 -27.91 -9.79 -53.90
CA VAL A 460 -28.41 -11.12 -53.55
C VAL A 460 -27.48 -11.70 -52.51
N VAL A 461 -28.00 -11.87 -51.30
CA VAL A 461 -27.24 -12.28 -50.10
C VAL A 461 -27.55 -13.73 -49.77
N SER A 462 -26.51 -14.54 -49.52
CA SER A 462 -26.65 -15.95 -49.14
C SER A 462 -27.06 -16.17 -47.68
N SER A 463 -26.72 -15.26 -46.77
CA SER A 463 -27.04 -15.35 -45.34
C SER A 463 -27.07 -13.96 -44.70
N PRO A 464 -28.12 -13.61 -43.91
CA PRO A 464 -28.36 -12.23 -43.47
C PRO A 464 -27.38 -11.70 -42.41
N LYS A 465 -26.61 -12.59 -41.77
CA LYS A 465 -25.57 -12.23 -40.78
C LYS A 465 -24.13 -12.37 -41.31
N PHE A 466 -23.96 -12.63 -42.61
CA PHE A 466 -22.66 -12.75 -43.28
C PHE A 466 -21.56 -13.58 -42.55
N PRO A 467 -21.84 -14.78 -41.98
CA PRO A 467 -20.80 -15.66 -41.45
C PRO A 467 -19.75 -16.02 -42.52
N VAL A 468 -18.55 -16.43 -42.10
CA VAL A 468 -17.50 -16.96 -42.98
C VAL A 468 -18.08 -17.96 -44.00
N GLY A 469 -17.71 -17.81 -45.27
CA GLY A 469 -18.26 -18.56 -46.40
C GLY A 469 -19.51 -17.92 -47.03
N SER A 470 -20.11 -16.90 -46.41
CA SER A 470 -21.20 -16.14 -47.03
C SER A 470 -20.73 -15.43 -48.29
N THR A 471 -21.63 -15.37 -49.27
CA THR A 471 -21.44 -14.66 -50.53
C THR A 471 -22.50 -13.57 -50.71
N VAL A 472 -22.09 -12.40 -51.22
CA VAL A 472 -22.96 -11.29 -51.64
C VAL A 472 -22.73 -11.06 -53.13
N ARG A 473 -23.78 -11.26 -53.94
CA ARG A 473 -23.73 -11.08 -55.39
C ARG A 473 -24.50 -9.85 -55.81
N PHE A 474 -23.83 -8.90 -56.46
CA PHE A 474 -24.48 -7.68 -56.95
C PHE A 474 -24.96 -7.88 -58.40
N VAL A 475 -26.21 -7.51 -58.66
CA VAL A 475 -26.88 -7.69 -59.96
C VAL A 475 -27.30 -6.31 -60.48
N CYS A 476 -26.61 -5.80 -61.50
CA CYS A 476 -26.92 -4.50 -62.08
C CYS A 476 -28.28 -4.48 -62.76
N ASP A 477 -28.92 -3.31 -62.76
CA ASP A 477 -30.17 -3.08 -63.49
C ASP A 477 -29.97 -3.07 -65.02
N LYS A 478 -31.05 -3.26 -65.77
CA LYS A 478 -31.01 -3.37 -67.24
C LYS A 478 -30.33 -2.15 -67.87
N GLY A 479 -29.30 -2.41 -68.68
CA GLY A 479 -28.49 -1.39 -69.35
C GLY A 479 -27.14 -1.13 -68.68
N TYR A 480 -26.94 -1.65 -67.46
CA TYR A 480 -25.71 -1.48 -66.70
C TYR A 480 -25.00 -2.83 -66.38
N VAL A 481 -23.67 -2.84 -66.22
CA VAL A 481 -22.84 -4.03 -65.91
C VAL A 481 -21.83 -3.76 -64.80
N LEU A 482 -21.36 -4.76 -64.05
CA LEU A 482 -20.62 -4.46 -62.84
C LEU A 482 -19.17 -3.99 -63.11
N ALA A 483 -18.74 -2.93 -62.43
CA ALA A 483 -17.40 -2.36 -62.54
C ALA A 483 -16.62 -2.72 -61.26
N GLY A 484 -16.03 -3.92 -61.23
CA GLY A 484 -15.39 -4.50 -60.06
C GLY A 484 -15.78 -5.97 -59.84
N ALA A 485 -15.55 -6.50 -58.64
CA ALA A 485 -15.95 -7.86 -58.28
C ALA A 485 -17.48 -7.96 -58.08
N GLY A 486 -18.17 -8.74 -58.90
CA GLY A 486 -19.63 -8.90 -58.84
C GLY A 486 -20.13 -9.92 -57.81
N LEU A 487 -19.20 -10.66 -57.20
CA LEU A 487 -19.42 -11.61 -56.12
C LEU A 487 -18.36 -11.32 -55.06
N LEU A 488 -18.78 -10.92 -53.86
CA LEU A 488 -17.92 -10.84 -52.69
C LEU A 488 -18.10 -12.11 -51.87
N THR A 489 -16.99 -12.72 -51.45
CA THR A 489 -16.96 -13.91 -50.60
C THR A 489 -16.30 -13.57 -49.27
N CYS A 490 -16.97 -13.89 -48.15
CA CYS A 490 -16.46 -13.64 -46.81
C CYS A 490 -15.46 -14.74 -46.44
N HIS A 491 -14.19 -14.38 -46.32
CA HIS A 491 -13.12 -15.32 -45.97
C HIS A 491 -12.61 -15.07 -44.55
N ASP A 492 -12.32 -16.15 -43.85
CA ASP A 492 -11.61 -16.10 -42.57
C ASP A 492 -10.13 -15.76 -42.80
N ARG A 493 -9.51 -15.06 -41.85
CA ARG A 493 -8.12 -14.64 -41.93
C ARG A 493 -7.38 -15.13 -40.68
N ALA A 494 -6.33 -15.94 -40.88
CA ALA A 494 -5.51 -16.46 -39.78
C ALA A 494 -4.79 -15.38 -38.91
N SER A 495 -4.87 -14.11 -39.28
CA SER A 495 -4.22 -12.97 -38.62
C SER A 495 -5.11 -11.72 -38.49
N GLY A 496 -6.43 -11.91 -38.39
CA GLY A 496 -7.38 -10.83 -38.09
C GLY A 496 -8.83 -11.26 -38.27
N GLY A 497 -9.77 -10.31 -38.18
CA GLY A 497 -11.19 -10.61 -38.44
C GLY A 497 -11.48 -11.02 -39.89
N PRO A 498 -12.59 -11.73 -40.13
CA PRO A 498 -12.98 -12.17 -41.47
C PRO A 498 -13.25 -10.97 -42.40
N LYS A 499 -12.81 -11.09 -43.66
CA LYS A 499 -12.81 -10.00 -44.65
C LYS A 499 -13.44 -10.47 -45.97
N TRP A 500 -14.12 -9.57 -46.66
CA TRP A 500 -14.52 -9.77 -48.06
C TRP A 500 -13.31 -9.87 -48.99
N SER A 501 -13.44 -10.72 -50.01
CA SER A 501 -12.52 -10.86 -51.15
C SER A 501 -12.21 -9.53 -51.82
N ASP A 502 -10.92 -9.20 -51.99
CA ASP A 502 -10.47 -8.00 -52.71
C ASP A 502 -10.69 -8.12 -54.24
N PRO A 503 -11.01 -7.02 -54.96
CA PRO A 503 -11.10 -7.04 -56.42
C PRO A 503 -9.72 -7.23 -57.10
N PRO A 504 -9.66 -7.75 -58.34
CA PRO A 504 -8.41 -7.83 -59.09
C PRO A 504 -7.84 -6.44 -59.36
N ALA A 505 -6.64 -6.18 -58.85
CA ALA A 505 -5.91 -4.93 -59.08
C ALA A 505 -5.06 -5.04 -60.37
N TYR A 506 -5.36 -4.18 -61.34
CA TYR A 506 -4.50 -4.00 -62.52
C TYR A 506 -3.36 -3.03 -62.21
N GLU A 507 -2.13 -3.40 -62.54
CA GLU A 507 -0.99 -2.48 -62.44
C GLU A 507 -1.19 -1.28 -63.39
N PRO A 508 -1.00 -0.02 -62.94
CA PRO A 508 -1.20 1.15 -63.80
C PRO A 508 -0.16 1.24 -64.92
N CYS A 509 -0.55 1.76 -66.09
CA CYS A 509 0.41 2.06 -67.16
C CYS A 509 1.35 3.21 -66.74
N HIS A 510 2.65 3.06 -66.97
CA HIS A 510 3.64 4.13 -66.79
C HIS A 510 3.47 5.25 -67.85
N ASN A 511 3.85 6.48 -67.51
CA ASN A 511 3.85 7.60 -68.46
C ASN A 511 4.78 7.31 -69.66
N PRO A 512 4.30 7.35 -70.91
CA PRO A 512 5.10 7.01 -72.08
C PRO A 512 5.95 8.17 -72.63
N GLY A 513 5.91 9.35 -72.00
CA GLY A 513 6.73 10.53 -72.34
C GLY A 513 6.04 11.52 -73.28
N VAL A 514 6.49 12.78 -73.24
CA VAL A 514 5.99 13.87 -74.10
C VAL A 514 6.86 13.99 -75.36
N PRO A 515 6.27 13.98 -76.58
CA PRO A 515 7.03 14.20 -77.81
C PRO A 515 7.53 15.65 -77.93
N ALA A 516 8.68 15.85 -78.56
CA ALA A 516 9.33 17.16 -78.66
C ALA A 516 8.47 18.18 -79.45
N GLY A 517 8.06 19.27 -78.80
CA GLY A 517 7.10 20.24 -79.36
C GLY A 517 5.64 19.78 -79.30
N GLY A 518 5.32 18.86 -78.39
CA GLY A 518 3.96 18.50 -78.01
C GLY A 518 3.66 18.74 -76.53
N ARG A 519 2.38 18.56 -76.16
CA ARG A 519 1.84 18.64 -74.80
C ARG A 519 0.97 17.41 -74.55
N GLN A 520 1.07 16.83 -73.36
CA GLN A 520 0.20 15.73 -72.91
C GLN A 520 -0.86 16.23 -71.91
N SER A 521 -2.02 15.57 -71.89
CA SER A 521 -3.06 15.82 -70.88
C SER A 521 -3.95 14.59 -70.64
N PRO A 522 -4.29 14.23 -69.38
CA PRO A 522 -3.74 14.78 -68.13
C PRO A 522 -2.31 14.27 -67.88
N GLU A 523 -1.47 15.06 -67.21
CA GLU A 523 -0.10 14.66 -66.87
C GLU A 523 -0.04 13.91 -65.53
N ARG A 524 0.31 12.62 -65.55
CA ARG A 524 0.47 11.75 -64.36
C ARG A 524 1.68 10.83 -64.54
N ARG A 525 2.28 10.33 -63.45
CA ARG A 525 3.36 9.30 -63.54
C ARG A 525 2.82 7.91 -63.89
N LEU A 526 1.63 7.60 -63.38
CA LEU A 526 0.95 6.30 -63.44
C LEU A 526 -0.51 6.54 -63.85
N TYR A 527 -1.03 5.69 -64.73
CA TYR A 527 -2.33 5.81 -65.35
C TYR A 527 -3.14 4.53 -65.11
N PRO A 528 -4.26 4.57 -64.35
CA PRO A 528 -5.03 3.37 -64.05
C PRO A 528 -5.64 2.79 -65.32
N ALA A 529 -5.86 1.47 -65.32
CA ALA A 529 -6.45 0.76 -66.45
C ALA A 529 -7.80 1.40 -66.88
N GLY A 530 -7.97 1.60 -68.18
CA GLY A 530 -9.10 2.30 -68.79
C GLY A 530 -8.92 3.83 -68.98
N SER A 531 -7.91 4.44 -68.37
CA SER A 531 -7.65 5.89 -68.56
C SER A 531 -7.12 6.22 -69.97
N THR A 532 -7.44 7.43 -70.44
CA THR A 532 -7.04 7.95 -71.77
C THR A 532 -6.09 9.14 -71.61
N LEU A 533 -4.98 9.12 -72.34
CA LEU A 533 -3.97 10.18 -72.42
C LEU A 533 -4.04 10.85 -73.79
N ARG A 534 -4.23 12.17 -73.84
CA ARG A 534 -4.29 12.95 -75.07
C ARG A 534 -3.00 13.72 -75.32
N PHE A 535 -2.54 13.71 -76.57
CA PHE A 535 -1.42 14.51 -77.06
C PHE A 535 -1.92 15.62 -78.00
N SER A 536 -1.27 16.78 -77.96
CA SER A 536 -1.43 17.87 -78.92
C SER A 536 -0.06 18.47 -79.27
N CYS A 537 0.07 19.06 -80.46
CA CYS A 537 1.32 19.73 -80.88
C CYS A 537 1.26 21.24 -80.62
N THR A 538 2.42 21.88 -80.44
CA THR A 538 2.53 23.34 -80.38
C THR A 538 2.27 23.97 -81.76
N ALA A 539 1.88 25.25 -81.79
CA ALA A 539 1.51 25.96 -83.02
C ALA A 539 2.57 25.80 -84.13
N GLY A 540 2.11 25.58 -85.37
CA GLY A 540 2.97 25.34 -86.54
C GLY A 540 3.48 23.90 -86.71
N ARG A 541 3.03 22.94 -85.88
CA ARG A 541 3.36 21.51 -86.01
C ARG A 541 2.12 20.63 -86.16
N ALA A 542 2.16 19.69 -87.10
CA ALA A 542 1.17 18.64 -87.29
C ALA A 542 1.49 17.41 -86.43
N LEU A 543 0.44 16.77 -85.88
CA LEU A 543 0.55 15.56 -85.06
C LEU A 543 0.48 14.32 -85.96
N LEU A 544 1.54 13.52 -85.98
CA LEU A 544 1.62 12.28 -86.76
C LEU A 544 1.53 11.07 -85.81
N GLY A 545 0.46 10.29 -85.93
CA GLY A 545 0.13 9.14 -85.07
C GLY A 545 -1.20 9.33 -84.34
N GLU A 546 -1.55 8.39 -83.46
CA GLU A 546 -2.79 8.49 -82.67
C GLU A 546 -2.63 9.55 -81.55
N GLY A 547 -3.45 10.60 -81.62
CA GLY A 547 -3.46 11.67 -80.61
C GLY A 547 -4.09 11.29 -79.26
N ASN A 548 -4.66 10.10 -79.08
CA ASN A 548 -5.22 9.63 -77.82
C ASN A 548 -4.84 8.17 -77.55
N LEU A 549 -4.00 7.90 -76.55
CA LEU A 549 -3.66 6.54 -76.12
C LEU A 549 -4.54 6.11 -74.94
N ARG A 550 -4.93 4.83 -74.89
CA ARG A 550 -5.68 4.24 -73.76
C ARG A 550 -4.82 3.21 -73.02
N CYS A 551 -4.83 3.25 -71.69
CA CYS A 551 -4.21 2.20 -70.88
C CYS A 551 -5.15 0.98 -70.89
N LEU A 552 -4.76 -0.10 -71.56
CA LEU A 552 -5.55 -1.33 -71.64
C LEU A 552 -5.26 -2.20 -70.39
N PRO A 553 -6.29 -2.73 -69.69
CA PRO A 553 -6.09 -3.58 -68.52
C PRO A 553 -5.27 -4.84 -68.86
N GLY A 554 -4.27 -5.14 -68.04
CA GLY A 554 -3.44 -6.34 -68.21
C GLY A 554 -2.47 -6.57 -67.05
N HIS A 555 -1.63 -7.61 -67.19
CA HIS A 555 -0.55 -7.95 -66.26
C HIS A 555 0.78 -8.05 -67.03
N PRO A 556 1.53 -6.94 -67.21
CA PRO A 556 1.20 -5.56 -66.83
C PRO A 556 0.23 -4.88 -67.82
N SER A 557 -0.43 -3.79 -67.40
CA SER A 557 -1.27 -2.98 -68.29
C SER A 557 -0.43 -2.27 -69.34
N ARG A 558 -0.93 -2.20 -70.58
CA ARG A 558 -0.17 -1.66 -71.73
C ARG A 558 -0.97 -0.59 -72.47
N TRP A 559 -0.28 0.41 -73.01
CA TRP A 559 -0.90 1.41 -73.89
C TRP A 559 -1.44 0.79 -75.18
N SER A 560 -2.52 1.34 -75.71
CA SER A 560 -3.16 0.94 -76.96
C SER A 560 -2.28 1.12 -78.20
N GLY A 561 -1.25 1.97 -78.13
CA GLY A 561 -0.33 2.29 -79.21
C GLY A 561 0.90 3.04 -78.71
N SER A 562 1.77 3.44 -79.64
CA SER A 562 2.99 4.24 -79.37
C SER A 562 2.70 5.76 -79.37
N PRO A 563 3.47 6.58 -78.63
CA PRO A 563 3.32 8.04 -78.65
C PRO A 563 3.43 8.67 -80.05
N PRO A 564 2.62 9.68 -80.38
CA PRO A 564 2.68 10.38 -81.66
C PRO A 564 3.86 11.37 -81.72
N ILE A 565 4.21 11.83 -82.93
CA ILE A 565 5.35 12.73 -83.18
C ILE A 565 4.86 14.05 -83.78
N CYS A 566 5.33 15.18 -83.25
CA CYS A 566 5.04 16.52 -83.77
C CYS A 566 6.10 16.98 -84.79
N LYS A 567 5.75 17.05 -86.08
CA LYS A 567 6.62 17.60 -87.15
C LYS A 567 6.13 18.98 -87.59
N ALA A 568 7.03 19.84 -88.09
CA ALA A 568 6.65 21.13 -88.67
C ALA A 568 5.66 20.92 -89.83
N ALA A 569 4.57 21.68 -89.84
CA ALA A 569 3.58 21.62 -90.91
C ALA A 569 4.16 22.26 -92.19
N SER A 570 4.06 21.56 -93.32
CA SER A 570 4.39 22.12 -94.64
C SER A 570 3.34 23.15 -95.07
N TYR A 571 3.76 24.12 -95.87
CA TYR A 571 3.03 25.38 -96.14
C TYR A 571 1.69 25.23 -96.91
N ASP A 572 1.36 24.03 -97.40
CA ASP A 572 0.22 23.78 -98.32
C ASP A 572 -1.11 23.37 -97.65
N GLU A 573 -1.17 23.15 -96.33
CA GLU A 573 -2.44 22.83 -95.62
C GLU A 573 -3.01 24.01 -94.81
N PHE A 574 -2.69 25.25 -95.17
CA PHE A 574 -3.07 26.44 -94.38
C PHE A 574 -4.37 27.14 -94.81
N TYR A 575 -5.12 26.62 -95.79
CA TYR A 575 -6.39 27.20 -96.26
C TYR A 575 -7.51 26.17 -96.44
N SER A 576 -8.00 25.64 -95.32
CA SER A 576 -9.40 25.24 -95.21
C SER A 576 -9.92 25.44 -93.78
N ASN A 577 -11.17 25.90 -93.67
CA ASN A 577 -11.89 26.19 -92.42
C ASN A 577 -11.38 27.35 -91.56
N ARG A 578 -11.58 28.57 -92.09
CA ARG A 578 -11.71 29.79 -91.28
C ARG A 578 -13.14 30.33 -91.41
N ASN A 579 -14.07 29.81 -90.60
CA ASN A 579 -15.32 30.51 -90.30
C ASN A 579 -15.17 31.16 -88.91
N LEU A 580 -15.52 32.45 -88.85
CA LEU A 580 -15.60 33.21 -87.61
C LEU A 580 -16.92 32.88 -86.91
N ASP A 581 -16.91 32.93 -85.59
CA ASP A 581 -17.99 33.58 -84.84
C ASP A 581 -17.40 34.33 -83.65
N ALA A 582 -18.08 35.41 -83.26
CA ALA A 582 -17.48 36.50 -82.49
C ALA A 582 -17.63 36.37 -80.96
N VAL A 583 -16.73 37.06 -80.25
CA VAL A 583 -16.75 37.29 -78.81
C VAL A 583 -17.81 38.34 -78.45
N PRO A 584 -18.46 38.21 -77.29
CA PRO A 584 -18.70 39.37 -76.42
C PRO A 584 -17.96 39.21 -75.09
N SER A 585 -17.45 40.33 -74.57
CA SER A 585 -16.75 40.42 -73.29
C SER A 585 -17.62 41.09 -72.23
N GLU A 586 -17.58 40.57 -71.01
CA GLU A 586 -17.91 41.14 -69.67
C GLU A 586 -17.98 39.91 -68.73
N THR A 587 -17.63 39.88 -67.44
CA THR A 587 -17.07 40.81 -66.44
C THR A 587 -16.33 39.91 -65.42
N ALA A 588 -15.10 40.22 -64.99
CA ALA A 588 -14.79 40.94 -63.75
C ALA A 588 -15.48 40.44 -62.46
N LEU A 589 -14.70 39.70 -61.64
CA LEU A 589 -14.78 39.58 -60.18
C LEU A 589 -16.03 38.94 -59.52
N GLU A 590 -15.90 37.68 -59.06
CA GLU A 590 -16.67 37.18 -57.91
C GLU A 590 -15.81 36.29 -57.00
N GLY A 591 -15.59 36.75 -55.77
CA GLY A 591 -14.76 36.08 -54.77
C GLY A 591 -15.00 36.56 -53.33
N THR A 592 -16.19 37.09 -53.04
CA THR A 592 -16.43 37.88 -51.81
C THR A 592 -17.76 37.57 -51.09
N ASN A 593 -18.42 36.43 -51.37
CA ASN A 593 -19.75 36.12 -50.81
C ASN A 593 -19.81 34.93 -49.83
N VAL A 594 -18.71 34.22 -49.55
CA VAL A 594 -18.71 33.08 -48.59
C VAL A 594 -18.39 33.51 -47.16
N ALA A 595 -17.57 34.54 -46.96
CA ALA A 595 -17.19 35.01 -45.61
C ALA A 595 -18.38 35.61 -44.84
N ILE A 596 -19.19 36.43 -45.50
CA ILE A 596 -20.26 37.23 -44.86
C ILE A 596 -21.34 36.32 -44.23
N ALA A 597 -21.65 35.18 -44.86
CA ALA A 597 -22.64 34.23 -44.39
C ALA A 597 -22.26 33.50 -43.08
N ILE A 598 -20.96 33.39 -42.77
CA ILE A 598 -20.45 32.67 -41.59
C ILE A 598 -20.11 33.65 -40.46
N PHE A 599 -19.47 34.79 -40.77
CA PHE A 599 -19.02 35.72 -39.72
C PHE A 599 -20.15 36.51 -39.06
N LEU A 600 -21.23 36.86 -39.77
CA LEU A 600 -22.36 37.59 -39.17
C LEU A 600 -23.07 36.84 -38.03
N PRO A 601 -23.52 35.58 -38.18
CA PRO A 601 -24.17 34.87 -37.07
C PRO A 601 -23.22 34.60 -35.89
N VAL A 602 -21.93 34.36 -36.15
CA VAL A 602 -20.92 34.17 -35.09
C VAL A 602 -20.68 35.47 -34.31
N LEU A 603 -20.63 36.62 -34.99
CA LEU A 603 -20.48 37.92 -34.33
C LEU A 603 -21.69 38.27 -33.45
N VAL A 604 -22.91 37.98 -33.93
CA VAL A 604 -24.14 38.18 -33.14
C VAL A 604 -24.17 37.27 -31.90
N LEU A 605 -23.75 36.01 -32.03
CA LEU A 605 -23.67 35.09 -30.90
C LEU A 605 -22.62 35.53 -29.87
N ALA A 606 -21.44 35.99 -30.32
CA ALA A 606 -20.39 36.51 -29.44
C ALA A 606 -20.85 37.76 -28.66
N LEU A 607 -21.58 38.68 -29.31
CA LEU A 607 -22.14 39.87 -28.65
C LEU A 607 -23.23 39.51 -27.62
N LEU A 608 -24.06 38.50 -27.89
CA LEU A 608 -25.05 38.01 -26.92
C LEU A 608 -24.37 37.38 -25.68
N ILE A 609 -23.35 36.53 -25.89
CA ILE A 609 -22.59 35.91 -24.79
C ILE A 609 -21.84 36.97 -23.97
N GLY A 610 -21.20 37.94 -24.63
CA GLY A 610 -20.55 39.07 -23.95
C GLY A 610 -21.52 39.95 -23.16
N GLY A 611 -22.72 40.19 -23.68
CA GLY A 611 -23.79 40.91 -22.98
C GLY A 611 -24.27 40.20 -21.72
N VAL A 612 -24.49 38.88 -21.79
CA VAL A 612 -24.85 38.04 -20.63
C VAL A 612 -23.71 38.03 -19.59
N TYR A 613 -22.46 37.89 -20.03
CA TYR A 613 -21.30 37.91 -19.14
C TYR A 613 -21.15 39.24 -18.38
N LEU A 614 -21.30 40.38 -19.07
CA LEU A 614 -21.26 41.70 -18.44
C LEU A 614 -22.45 41.94 -17.50
N TYR A 615 -23.63 41.42 -17.82
CA TYR A 615 -24.81 41.47 -16.95
C TYR A 615 -24.58 40.70 -15.63
N PHE A 616 -24.08 39.47 -15.70
CA PHE A 616 -23.74 38.69 -14.49
C PHE A 616 -22.55 39.28 -13.71
N SER A 617 -21.53 39.80 -14.39
CA SER A 617 -20.40 40.51 -13.77
C SER A 617 -20.86 41.75 -12.96
N LYS A 618 -21.81 42.53 -13.49
CA LYS A 618 -22.47 43.64 -12.78
C LYS A 618 -23.28 43.21 -11.56
N LEU A 619 -23.91 42.03 -11.61
CA LEU A 619 -24.70 41.46 -10.51
C LEU A 619 -23.83 40.89 -9.37
N GLN A 620 -22.59 40.47 -9.66
CA GLN A 620 -21.69 39.84 -8.69
C GLN A 620 -20.62 40.78 -8.09
N GLY A 621 -20.62 42.06 -8.45
CA GLY A 621 -19.91 43.11 -7.68
C GLY A 621 -18.39 43.03 -7.63
N LYS A 622 -17.72 42.48 -8.66
CA LYS A 622 -16.24 42.45 -8.76
C LYS A 622 -15.73 43.28 -9.95
N PRO A 623 -14.57 43.97 -9.83
CA PRO A 623 -14.02 44.79 -10.91
C PRO A 623 -13.46 43.94 -12.06
N ALA A 624 -13.43 44.51 -13.26
CA ALA A 624 -13.12 43.78 -14.48
C ALA A 624 -11.66 43.93 -14.96
N LEU A 625 -11.12 42.82 -15.47
CA LEU A 625 -9.98 42.70 -16.40
C LEU A 625 -8.59 43.19 -15.91
N GLN A 626 -7.74 42.22 -15.56
CA GLN A 626 -6.30 42.27 -15.87
C GLN A 626 -5.97 41.08 -16.80
N LEU A 627 -5.13 41.34 -17.80
CA LEU A 627 -4.63 40.36 -18.79
C LEU A 627 -3.10 40.25 -18.63
N PRO A 628 -2.50 39.05 -18.64
CA PRO A 628 -1.05 38.89 -18.63
C PRO A 628 -0.47 39.12 -20.04
N LEU A 629 0.63 39.86 -20.12
CA LEU A 629 1.41 40.05 -21.34
C LEU A 629 2.73 39.28 -21.23
N SER A 630 2.96 38.35 -22.16
CA SER A 630 4.22 37.64 -22.33
C SER A 630 5.18 38.44 -23.23
N GLY A 631 6.41 38.70 -22.75
CA GLY A 631 7.49 39.30 -23.53
C GLY A 631 8.82 38.58 -23.26
N SER A 632 9.64 38.42 -24.31
CA SER A 632 10.84 37.56 -24.30
C SER A 632 12.17 38.31 -24.08
N HIS A 633 13.10 37.61 -23.42
CA HIS A 633 14.57 37.83 -23.24
C HIS A 633 15.35 38.45 -24.43
N PRO A 634 16.59 39.03 -24.27
CA PRO A 634 17.69 38.42 -23.46
C PRO A 634 18.87 39.30 -22.89
N TYR A 635 19.81 38.56 -22.25
CA TYR A 635 21.27 38.81 -22.01
C TYR A 635 21.80 39.62 -20.78
N ASP A 636 22.51 38.87 -19.90
CA ASP A 636 23.71 39.14 -19.05
C ASP A 636 23.83 40.36 -18.09
N HIS A 637 24.54 40.31 -16.95
CA HIS A 637 25.55 39.34 -16.41
C HIS A 637 25.70 39.49 -14.86
N ILE A 638 26.32 38.49 -14.18
CA ILE A 638 27.13 38.61 -12.91
C ILE A 638 26.32 38.84 -11.59
N THR A 639 26.48 38.09 -10.48
CA THR A 639 27.49 37.08 -10.03
C THR A 639 26.98 36.13 -8.91
N VAL A 640 27.56 34.90 -8.86
CA VAL A 640 27.85 34.05 -7.66
C VAL A 640 26.65 33.52 -6.85
N GLU A 641 26.25 32.24 -6.97
CA GLU A 641 26.83 31.02 -6.32
C GLU A 641 26.59 31.02 -4.78
N SER A 642 25.71 30.17 -4.23
CA SER A 642 25.89 28.74 -3.86
C SER A 642 26.95 28.52 -2.76
N ALA A 643 26.81 27.65 -1.76
CA ALA A 643 25.72 26.81 -1.22
C ALA A 643 26.22 26.28 0.17
N PHE A 644 25.43 25.44 0.86
CA PHE A 644 25.86 24.40 1.83
C PHE A 644 27.16 24.61 2.67
N ASP A 645 27.03 24.74 3.99
CA ASP A 645 27.41 23.70 4.98
C ASP A 645 27.57 24.25 6.42
N ASN A 646 27.25 23.39 7.39
CA ASN A 646 27.67 23.43 8.80
C ASN A 646 28.96 22.55 8.90
N PRO A 647 29.86 22.58 9.93
CA PRO A 647 29.59 23.01 11.30
C PRO A 647 30.75 23.63 12.14
N THR A 648 30.42 23.93 13.40
CA THR A 648 31.24 23.79 14.64
C THR A 648 32.41 24.73 15.02
N TYR A 649 32.39 25.04 16.32
CA TYR A 649 33.49 25.31 17.28
C TYR A 649 34.08 26.73 17.46
N GLU A 650 33.90 27.24 18.70
CA GLU A 650 34.81 28.08 19.54
C GLU A 650 35.27 29.48 19.03
N THR A 651 35.45 30.53 19.85
CA THR A 651 35.46 30.73 21.32
C THR A 651 35.26 32.22 21.65
N GLY A 652 34.66 32.54 22.82
CA GLY A 652 34.80 33.85 23.52
C GLY A 652 34.15 35.09 22.88
N GLU A 653 33.74 36.15 23.59
CA GLU A 653 33.78 36.46 25.02
C GLU A 653 32.57 37.36 25.39
N THR A 654 32.00 37.15 26.58
CA THR A 654 31.32 38.15 27.45
C THR A 654 30.30 39.14 26.85
N ARG A 655 29.04 39.05 27.33
CA ARG A 655 28.53 40.05 28.29
C ARG A 655 27.21 39.63 28.96
N GLU A 656 27.13 39.87 30.25
CA GLU A 656 25.98 39.66 31.12
C GLU A 656 24.84 40.63 30.77
N TYR A 657 23.59 40.17 30.84
CA TYR A 657 22.47 40.97 31.36
C TYR A 657 21.42 40.04 32.01
N GLU A 658 21.24 40.17 33.32
CA GLU A 658 20.06 39.67 34.03
C GLU A 658 18.79 40.38 33.54
N VAL A 659 17.69 39.64 33.36
CA VAL A 659 16.38 40.03 33.94
C VAL A 659 15.63 38.76 34.33
N SER A 660 15.21 38.69 35.58
CA SER A 660 14.33 37.67 36.13
C SER A 660 12.85 38.04 36.03
N ILE A 661 11.99 37.03 35.83
CA ILE A 661 10.69 36.78 36.49
C ILE A 661 10.37 35.29 36.28
#